data_AF-A0AAN9G3H5-F1
#
_entry.id   AF-A0AAN9G3H5-F1
#
_cell.length_a   1.000
_cell.length_b   1.000
_cell.length_c   1.000
_cell.angle_alpha   90.00
_cell.angle_beta   90.00
_cell.angle_gamma   90.00
#
_symmetry.space_group_name_H-M   'P 1'
#
loop_
_entity.id
_entity.type
_entity.pdbx_description
1 polymer ?
#
loop_
_entity_poly.entity_id
_entity_poly.type
_entity_poly.pdbx_seq_one_letter_code
_entity_poly.pdbx_strand_id
1 'polypeptide(L)'
;MTLLIAKSFNTMHGYLLLLFVFCAFIVGCTWAADKELLVITVATEGTDGFKQFLRSTKKYGLKVKVLGMGETWKGGNMNFAGGGFKVNLLKKEVEKHRDDENLIIMFTDSYDVVFTEGAETILERFAKFDARVVFSAEGYCWPDLSLQDKYPPVKPSEKRYLNSGGFMGYASEVHQILQYSPLENGSDDQRYYTSIFLNRPLRGKLNIKLDTKSEIFQTLHGALGDIMIKFRGDHSYLYNVLTGTSPIVIHGNGPIKVEFNRLANYLADGWTTSAGCLSCKEDTIVLRGLKREDYPTLLLGLFLEQPTPFIREFFQHIAALNYPKDRIDLYIHNKEVYHDKHVTAFLDEHREEYQSVTYISPSDNVGETMGRNWAIEECVKKNCQYYFTVDALAHLTDPDVLIELIQQNRSLIAPLLSRPEKLWSNFWGALNNKGYYARSEDYIDVVEDKKLGLWNVPFVMNAVLVQGHCMERMRNAHSHNPHVDPDMSFCEKARDSGYFMYVTNMKRYGHLVSAEGFETFHPFNELYNIFENPYDWERRYLHENHSKVLNENVLIEEPCPDVYWFPIFTAIFCDEFVATMEASNKWSNGDHSDPRLAGGYENVPTVDIHMNQVGFERHWLHILATYVRPLQEKVFIGYFHNPPHAIMNFIVRYRPDEQPLLRPHHDSSTYTINVALNTAGVDFEGGGCNFIRYNCAITSPRKGWMFMHPGRLTHYHEGLRTTKGTRYIMISFVDP
;
A
#
# COMPACT_ATOMS: atom_id res chain seq x y z
N MET A 1 -50.05 -57.50 -13.56
CA MET A 1 -49.41 -57.86 -12.27
C MET A 1 -47.89 -57.63 -12.25
N THR A 2 -47.22 -57.56 -13.40
CA THR A 2 -45.75 -57.42 -13.51
C THR A 2 -45.21 -55.99 -13.38
N LEU A 3 -46.03 -54.94 -13.59
CA LEU A 3 -45.59 -53.54 -13.46
C LEU A 3 -45.63 -52.98 -12.02
N LEU A 4 -46.39 -53.58 -11.11
CA LEU A 4 -46.47 -53.15 -9.71
C LEU A 4 -45.30 -53.67 -8.85
N ILE A 5 -44.69 -54.79 -9.24
CA ILE A 5 -43.54 -55.39 -8.54
C ILE A 5 -42.24 -54.61 -8.84
N ALA A 6 -42.09 -54.06 -10.06
CA ALA A 6 -40.93 -53.26 -10.44
C ALA A 6 -40.85 -51.89 -9.74
N LYS A 7 -42.02 -51.27 -9.44
CA LYS A 7 -42.07 -50.00 -8.68
C LYS A 7 -41.77 -50.19 -7.19
N SER A 8 -42.20 -51.29 -6.56
CA SER A 8 -41.88 -51.53 -5.15
C SER A 8 -40.40 -51.89 -4.95
N PHE A 9 -39.78 -52.62 -5.87
CA PHE A 9 -38.35 -52.97 -5.81
C PHE A 9 -37.42 -51.74 -5.91
N ASN A 10 -37.73 -50.77 -6.80
CA ASN A 10 -36.95 -49.53 -6.92
C ASN A 10 -37.11 -48.61 -5.70
N THR A 11 -38.31 -48.57 -5.11
CA THR A 11 -38.57 -47.75 -3.92
C THR A 11 -37.87 -48.36 -2.69
N MET A 12 -37.88 -49.69 -2.56
CA MET A 12 -37.21 -50.41 -1.48
C MET A 12 -35.68 -50.34 -1.59
N HIS A 13 -35.11 -50.36 -2.80
CA HIS A 13 -33.69 -50.07 -3.04
C HIS A 13 -33.32 -48.63 -2.67
N GLY A 14 -34.16 -47.65 -3.00
CA GLY A 14 -33.96 -46.26 -2.61
C GLY A 14 -33.95 -46.07 -1.09
N TYR A 15 -34.89 -46.71 -0.37
CA TYR A 15 -34.93 -46.68 1.10
C TYR A 15 -33.77 -47.44 1.75
N LEU A 16 -33.34 -48.59 1.20
CA LEU A 16 -32.16 -49.30 1.69
C LEU A 16 -30.89 -48.47 1.47
N LEU A 17 -30.75 -47.80 0.33
CA LEU A 17 -29.60 -46.93 0.04
C LEU A 17 -29.57 -45.73 0.99
N LEU A 18 -30.72 -45.10 1.24
CA LEU A 18 -30.87 -44.02 2.22
C LEU A 18 -30.56 -44.47 3.65
N LEU A 19 -31.03 -45.65 4.06
CA LEU A 19 -30.70 -46.26 5.36
C LEU A 19 -29.22 -46.60 5.46
N PHE A 20 -28.60 -47.10 4.39
CA PHE A 20 -27.17 -47.44 4.38
C PHE A 20 -26.29 -46.18 4.45
N VAL A 21 -26.66 -45.12 3.72
CA VAL A 21 -25.99 -43.81 3.78
C VAL A 21 -26.18 -43.18 5.16
N PHE A 22 -27.38 -43.26 5.74
CA PHE A 22 -27.67 -42.72 7.07
C PHE A 22 -26.94 -43.50 8.17
N CYS A 23 -26.89 -44.84 8.10
CA CYS A 23 -26.10 -45.67 9.02
C CYS A 23 -24.59 -45.43 8.85
N ALA A 24 -24.08 -45.31 7.63
CA ALA A 24 -22.67 -45.01 7.40
C ALA A 24 -22.30 -43.61 7.93
N PHE A 25 -23.22 -42.64 7.85
CA PHE A 25 -23.06 -41.31 8.41
C PHE A 25 -23.04 -41.34 9.95
N ILE A 26 -23.98 -42.06 10.58
CA ILE A 26 -24.02 -42.23 12.03
C ILE A 26 -22.76 -42.95 12.54
N VAL A 27 -22.35 -44.05 11.91
CA VAL A 27 -21.15 -44.80 12.30
C VAL A 27 -19.89 -43.96 12.16
N GLY A 28 -19.78 -43.16 11.09
CA GLY A 28 -18.67 -42.22 10.88
C GLY A 28 -18.59 -41.14 11.96
N CYS A 29 -19.71 -40.51 12.31
CA CYS A 29 -19.76 -39.52 13.40
C CYS A 29 -19.45 -40.14 14.77
N THR A 30 -19.91 -41.37 15.06
CA THR A 30 -19.59 -42.03 16.34
C THR A 30 -18.12 -42.42 16.44
N TRP A 31 -17.47 -42.83 15.34
CA TRP A 31 -16.04 -43.14 15.33
C TRP A 31 -15.19 -41.89 15.55
N ALA A 32 -15.54 -40.76 14.93
CA ALA A 32 -14.82 -39.50 15.08
C ALA A 32 -14.92 -38.95 16.52
N ALA A 33 -16.04 -39.16 17.20
CA ALA A 33 -16.25 -38.72 18.59
C ALA A 33 -15.35 -39.45 19.62
N ASP A 34 -14.90 -40.67 19.30
CA ASP A 34 -14.07 -41.49 20.20
C ASP A 34 -12.55 -41.32 19.95
N LYS A 35 -12.15 -40.50 18.96
CA LYS A 35 -10.74 -40.29 18.59
C LYS A 35 -10.24 -38.90 18.96
N GLU A 36 -9.01 -38.84 19.46
CA GLU A 36 -8.32 -37.59 19.75
C GLU A 36 -7.35 -37.25 18.60
N LEU A 37 -7.35 -35.99 18.15
CA LEU A 37 -6.38 -35.49 17.17
C LEU A 37 -5.26 -34.70 17.87
N LEU A 38 -4.01 -35.12 17.65
CA LEU A 38 -2.82 -34.36 18.00
C LEU A 38 -2.08 -33.91 16.74
N VAL A 39 -2.02 -32.61 16.52
CA VAL A 39 -1.19 -32.01 15.46
C VAL A 39 0.23 -31.86 16.00
N ILE A 40 1.22 -32.43 15.34
CA ILE A 40 2.63 -32.29 15.65
C ILE A 40 3.31 -31.53 14.52
N THR A 41 4.13 -30.56 14.87
CA THR A 41 4.93 -29.80 13.90
C THR A 41 6.34 -29.54 14.42
N VAL A 42 7.21 -29.09 13.53
CA VAL A 42 8.57 -28.66 13.87
C VAL A 42 8.70 -27.17 13.57
N ALA A 43 9.21 -26.44 14.56
CA ALA A 43 9.60 -25.04 14.43
C ALA A 43 10.77 -24.80 15.37
N THR A 44 11.87 -24.25 14.86
CA THR A 44 13.06 -23.90 15.65
C THR A 44 12.99 -22.48 16.21
N GLU A 45 12.20 -21.62 15.57
CA GLU A 45 12.08 -20.20 15.91
C GLU A 45 10.63 -19.71 15.74
N GLY A 46 10.30 -18.60 16.40
CA GLY A 46 9.00 -17.93 16.28
C GLY A 46 8.87 -17.03 15.06
N THR A 47 9.04 -17.60 13.85
CA THR A 47 8.93 -16.85 12.58
C THR A 47 7.49 -16.38 12.32
N ASP A 48 7.30 -15.43 11.40
CA ASP A 48 5.95 -14.94 11.08
C ASP A 48 5.08 -16.01 10.41
N GLY A 49 5.67 -16.87 9.58
CA GLY A 49 5.01 -18.05 9.05
C GLY A 49 4.54 -19.02 10.15
N PHE A 50 5.36 -19.24 11.17
CA PHE A 50 4.97 -20.05 12.33
C PHE A 50 3.83 -19.40 13.14
N LYS A 51 3.86 -18.07 13.33
CA LYS A 51 2.77 -17.34 13.99
C LYS A 51 1.47 -17.45 13.18
N GLN A 52 1.54 -17.38 11.85
CA GLN A 52 0.38 -17.58 10.96
C GLN A 52 -0.21 -18.99 11.10
N PHE A 53 0.65 -20.01 11.17
CA PHE A 53 0.23 -21.38 11.47
C PHE A 53 -0.47 -21.46 12.83
N LEU A 54 0.14 -20.95 13.90
CA LEU A 54 -0.45 -20.96 15.25
C LEU A 54 -1.77 -20.19 15.33
N ARG A 55 -1.89 -19.07 14.60
CA ARG A 55 -3.16 -18.34 14.47
C ARG A 55 -4.26 -19.25 13.94
N SER A 56 -3.98 -19.95 12.84
CA SER A 56 -4.97 -20.85 12.22
C SER A 56 -5.33 -22.01 13.15
N THR A 57 -4.36 -22.64 13.82
CA THR A 57 -4.63 -23.77 14.72
C THR A 57 -5.42 -23.36 15.96
N LYS A 58 -5.10 -22.20 16.55
CA LYS A 58 -5.84 -21.64 17.70
C LYS A 58 -7.29 -21.33 17.31
N LYS A 59 -7.50 -20.74 16.14
CA LYS A 59 -8.84 -20.40 15.64
C LYS A 59 -9.75 -21.61 15.54
N TYR A 60 -9.22 -22.74 15.09
CA TYR A 60 -9.97 -23.99 14.93
C TYR A 60 -9.82 -24.97 16.11
N GLY A 61 -9.31 -24.49 17.26
CA GLY A 61 -9.24 -25.28 18.50
C GLY A 61 -8.35 -26.53 18.41
N LEU A 62 -7.33 -26.52 17.53
CA LEU A 62 -6.47 -27.70 17.32
C LEU A 62 -5.42 -27.82 18.43
N LYS A 63 -5.26 -29.03 18.96
CA LYS A 63 -4.18 -29.36 19.91
C LYS A 63 -2.87 -29.53 19.16
N VAL A 64 -1.92 -28.63 19.41
CA VAL A 64 -0.62 -28.60 18.71
C VAL A 64 0.54 -28.93 19.66
N LYS A 65 1.43 -29.83 19.21
CA LYS A 65 2.73 -30.09 19.82
C LYS A 65 3.85 -29.57 18.89
N VAL A 66 4.57 -28.56 19.37
CA VAL A 66 5.70 -27.97 18.63
C VAL A 66 6.99 -28.63 19.11
N LEU A 67 7.79 -29.12 18.16
CA LEU A 67 9.07 -29.76 18.40
C LEU A 67 10.23 -28.87 17.94
N GLY A 68 11.34 -28.88 18.68
CA GLY A 68 12.58 -28.20 18.31
C GLY A 68 12.64 -26.69 18.59
N MET A 69 11.63 -26.10 19.25
CA MET A 69 11.61 -24.66 19.54
C MET A 69 12.81 -24.25 20.39
N GLY A 70 13.58 -23.26 19.92
CA GLY A 70 14.83 -22.80 20.55
C GLY A 70 16.05 -23.68 20.26
N GLU A 71 15.90 -24.80 19.55
CA GLU A 71 17.03 -25.61 19.10
C GLU A 71 17.58 -25.10 17.76
N THR A 72 18.90 -25.17 17.56
CA THR A 72 19.51 -24.89 16.25
C THR A 72 19.05 -25.91 15.21
N TRP A 73 18.59 -25.43 14.06
CA TRP A 73 18.21 -26.28 12.94
C TRP A 73 19.39 -27.12 12.42
N LYS A 74 19.19 -28.45 12.34
CA LYS A 74 20.20 -29.42 11.88
C LYS A 74 19.80 -30.16 10.60
N GLY A 75 18.72 -29.72 9.94
CA GLY A 75 18.13 -30.41 8.80
C GLY A 75 18.72 -30.07 7.44
N GLY A 76 19.79 -29.27 7.37
CA GLY A 76 20.38 -28.81 6.11
C GLY A 76 19.63 -27.62 5.49
N ASN A 77 19.95 -27.27 4.25
CA ASN A 77 19.28 -26.18 3.54
C ASN A 77 18.02 -26.72 2.83
N MET A 78 16.84 -26.25 3.24
CA MET A 78 15.54 -26.68 2.68
C MET A 78 15.27 -26.17 1.25
N ASN A 79 16.18 -25.38 0.66
CA ASN A 79 16.18 -25.11 -0.78
C ASN A 79 16.58 -26.36 -1.61
N PHE A 80 17.11 -27.39 -0.95
CA PHE A 80 17.49 -28.68 -1.52
C PHE A 80 16.91 -29.82 -0.68
N ALA A 81 17.30 -31.06 -1.03
CA ALA A 81 17.01 -32.24 -0.24
C ALA A 81 17.51 -32.12 1.22
N GLY A 82 16.66 -32.42 2.20
CA GLY A 82 16.95 -32.22 3.62
C GLY A 82 15.75 -32.48 4.54
N GLY A 83 15.83 -32.07 5.80
CA GLY A 83 14.69 -32.13 6.73
C GLY A 83 14.62 -33.38 7.63
N GLY A 84 15.57 -34.31 7.53
CA GLY A 84 15.63 -35.52 8.37
C GLY A 84 15.66 -35.25 9.87
N PHE A 85 16.11 -34.06 10.29
CA PHE A 85 16.01 -33.57 11.67
C PHE A 85 14.55 -33.57 12.17
N LYS A 86 13.58 -33.23 11.32
CA LYS A 86 12.14 -33.27 11.65
C LYS A 86 11.70 -34.68 12.00
N VAL A 87 12.10 -35.65 11.19
CA VAL A 87 11.78 -37.08 11.39
C VAL A 87 12.37 -37.57 12.72
N ASN A 88 13.60 -37.18 13.06
CA ASN A 88 14.25 -37.60 14.30
C ASN A 88 13.61 -36.97 15.55
N LEU A 89 13.18 -35.71 15.48
CA LEU A 89 12.37 -35.10 16.54
C LEU A 89 11.02 -35.81 16.69
N LEU A 90 10.36 -36.10 15.56
CA LEU A 90 9.07 -36.77 15.55
C LEU A 90 9.15 -38.20 16.11
N LYS A 91 10.17 -38.98 15.73
CA LYS A 91 10.47 -40.31 16.31
C LYS A 91 10.44 -40.28 17.83
N LYS A 92 11.13 -39.31 18.45
CA LYS A 92 11.23 -39.18 19.91
C LYS A 92 9.89 -38.82 20.56
N GLU A 93 9.06 -38.01 19.90
CA GLU A 93 7.76 -37.63 20.44
C GLU A 93 6.72 -38.75 20.28
N VAL A 94 6.63 -39.36 19.09
CA VAL A 94 5.63 -40.39 18.77
C VAL A 94 5.87 -41.67 19.58
N GLU A 95 7.12 -41.97 19.97
CA GLU A 95 7.44 -43.08 20.88
C GLU A 95 6.59 -43.07 22.16
N LYS A 96 6.24 -41.88 22.67
CA LYS A 96 5.44 -41.71 23.90
C LYS A 96 3.97 -42.09 23.73
N HIS A 97 3.50 -42.12 22.48
CA HIS A 97 2.09 -42.30 22.13
C HIS A 97 1.82 -43.63 21.40
N ARG A 98 2.85 -44.47 21.23
CA ARG A 98 2.79 -45.68 20.38
C ARG A 98 1.70 -46.67 20.77
N ASP A 99 1.33 -46.70 22.05
CA ASP A 99 0.37 -47.63 22.65
C ASP A 99 -1.04 -46.99 22.82
N ASP A 100 -1.25 -45.76 22.33
CA ASP A 100 -2.54 -45.07 22.38
C ASP A 100 -3.39 -45.38 21.14
N GLU A 101 -4.38 -46.26 21.30
CA GLU A 101 -5.28 -46.70 20.22
C GLU A 101 -6.32 -45.64 19.81
N ASN A 102 -6.53 -44.60 20.63
CA ASN A 102 -7.50 -43.55 20.38
C ASN A 102 -6.88 -42.29 19.79
N LEU A 103 -5.55 -42.20 19.79
CA LEU A 103 -4.83 -41.05 19.24
C LEU A 103 -4.60 -41.19 17.73
N ILE A 104 -5.04 -40.16 17.01
CA ILE A 104 -4.64 -39.88 15.64
C ILE A 104 -3.59 -38.76 15.68
N ILE A 105 -2.42 -39.05 15.12
CA ILE A 105 -1.34 -38.08 14.97
C ILE A 105 -1.39 -37.52 13.57
N MET A 106 -1.44 -36.18 13.47
CA MET A 106 -1.22 -35.46 12.22
C MET A 106 0.11 -34.74 12.30
N PHE A 107 1.01 -35.01 11.37
CA PHE A 107 2.21 -34.20 11.19
C PHE A 107 1.99 -33.19 10.08
N THR A 108 2.40 -31.94 10.30
CA THR A 108 2.52 -30.94 9.24
C THR A 108 3.80 -30.12 9.42
N ASP A 109 4.30 -29.55 8.32
CA ASP A 109 5.16 -28.38 8.41
C ASP A 109 4.40 -27.20 9.06
N SER A 110 5.11 -26.12 9.41
CA SER A 110 4.51 -24.95 10.09
C SER A 110 4.79 -23.61 9.44
N TYR A 111 5.96 -23.38 8.84
CA TYR A 111 6.32 -22.05 8.34
C TYR A 111 5.50 -21.61 7.11
N ASP A 112 4.89 -22.56 6.42
CA ASP A 112 4.15 -22.38 5.17
C ASP A 112 2.85 -23.21 5.15
N VAL A 113 2.21 -23.38 6.31
CA VAL A 113 0.97 -24.14 6.46
C VAL A 113 -0.12 -23.31 7.15
N VAL A 114 -1.35 -23.39 6.63
CA VAL A 114 -2.56 -22.79 7.24
C VAL A 114 -3.67 -23.83 7.29
N PHE A 115 -4.34 -23.91 8.44
CA PHE A 115 -5.57 -24.68 8.61
C PHE A 115 -6.80 -23.85 8.26
N THR A 116 -7.85 -24.49 7.74
CA THR A 116 -9.15 -23.88 7.44
C THR A 116 -10.33 -24.52 8.20
N GLU A 117 -10.11 -25.59 8.96
CA GLU A 117 -11.15 -26.32 9.68
C GLU A 117 -10.63 -26.96 10.98
N GLY A 118 -11.57 -27.38 11.85
CA GLY A 118 -11.30 -28.00 13.14
C GLY A 118 -11.10 -29.52 13.13
N ALA A 119 -10.80 -30.07 14.31
CA ALA A 119 -10.45 -31.48 14.50
C ALA A 119 -11.56 -32.46 14.08
N GLU A 120 -12.82 -32.13 14.33
CA GLU A 120 -13.98 -32.95 13.95
C GLU A 120 -14.00 -33.20 12.43
N THR A 121 -13.98 -32.13 11.64
CA THR A 121 -13.96 -32.21 10.17
C THR A 121 -12.74 -32.97 9.64
N ILE A 122 -11.57 -32.80 10.28
CA ILE A 122 -10.34 -33.52 9.93
C ILE A 122 -10.52 -35.03 10.14
N LEU A 123 -10.99 -35.44 11.33
CA LEU A 123 -11.18 -36.83 11.69
C LEU A 123 -12.26 -37.48 10.81
N GLU A 124 -13.36 -36.80 10.53
CA GLU A 124 -14.41 -37.27 9.63
C GLU A 124 -13.90 -37.54 8.21
N ARG A 125 -13.05 -36.66 7.67
CA ARG A 125 -12.45 -36.86 6.35
C ARG A 125 -11.43 -37.98 6.36
N PHE A 126 -10.63 -38.09 7.41
CA PHE A 126 -9.68 -39.19 7.56
C PHE A 126 -10.38 -40.55 7.63
N ALA A 127 -11.50 -40.65 8.35
CA ALA A 127 -12.30 -41.87 8.42
C ALA A 127 -12.75 -42.37 7.04
N LYS A 128 -13.13 -41.45 6.14
CA LYS A 128 -13.58 -41.77 4.77
C LYS A 128 -12.50 -42.37 3.89
N PHE A 129 -11.22 -42.18 4.23
CA PHE A 129 -10.14 -42.82 3.48
C PHE A 129 -10.08 -44.33 3.70
N ASP A 130 -10.65 -44.88 4.78
CA ASP A 130 -10.49 -46.29 5.16
C ASP A 130 -9.00 -46.70 5.12
N ALA A 131 -8.17 -45.87 5.75
CA ALA A 131 -6.72 -45.98 5.78
C ALA A 131 -6.22 -46.01 7.23
N ARG A 132 -5.03 -46.58 7.46
CA ARG A 132 -4.36 -46.42 8.76
C ARG A 132 -3.44 -45.21 8.77
N VAL A 133 -2.87 -44.86 7.61
CA VAL A 133 -2.07 -43.64 7.42
C VAL A 133 -2.40 -43.04 6.05
N VAL A 134 -2.57 -41.71 6.02
CA VAL A 134 -2.78 -40.92 4.81
C VAL A 134 -1.68 -39.88 4.71
N PHE A 135 -0.91 -39.88 3.62
CA PHE A 135 0.02 -38.82 3.29
C PHE A 135 -0.62 -37.82 2.34
N SER A 136 -0.18 -36.56 2.43
CA SER A 136 -0.49 -35.57 1.40
C SER A 136 0.09 -36.00 0.04
N ALA A 137 -0.58 -35.60 -1.03
CA ALA A 137 -0.13 -35.84 -2.40
C ALA A 137 0.29 -34.54 -3.09
N GLU A 138 1.17 -34.65 -4.09
CA GLU A 138 1.62 -33.55 -4.94
C GLU A 138 1.73 -33.95 -6.43
N GLY A 139 1.90 -32.95 -7.30
CA GLY A 139 2.00 -33.12 -8.74
C GLY A 139 3.38 -33.57 -9.24
N TYR A 140 4.43 -33.44 -8.41
CA TYR A 140 5.81 -33.73 -8.82
C TYR A 140 6.41 -34.92 -8.06
N CYS A 141 7.14 -35.79 -8.76
CA CYS A 141 7.91 -36.85 -8.11
C CYS A 141 9.27 -36.30 -7.68
N TRP A 142 9.35 -35.82 -6.44
CA TRP A 142 10.55 -35.23 -5.85
C TRP A 142 11.01 -36.02 -4.61
N PRO A 143 12.32 -36.12 -4.32
CA PRO A 143 13.45 -35.58 -5.08
C PRO A 143 13.92 -36.46 -6.25
N ASP A 144 13.51 -37.72 -6.30
CA ASP A 144 14.00 -38.71 -7.28
C ASP A 144 12.93 -39.03 -8.33
N LEU A 145 13.03 -38.36 -9.49
CA LEU A 145 12.09 -38.54 -10.61
C LEU A 145 12.08 -39.96 -11.16
N SER A 146 13.16 -40.74 -11.00
CA SER A 146 13.24 -42.12 -11.49
C SER A 146 12.25 -43.07 -10.79
N LEU A 147 11.67 -42.63 -9.66
CA LEU A 147 10.69 -43.41 -8.90
C LEU A 147 9.26 -43.25 -9.42
N GLN A 148 9.00 -42.35 -10.37
CA GLN A 148 7.65 -42.00 -10.82
C GLN A 148 6.81 -43.21 -11.27
N ASP A 149 7.43 -44.17 -11.95
CA ASP A 149 6.74 -45.34 -12.52
C ASP A 149 6.43 -46.41 -11.47
N LYS A 150 7.05 -46.31 -10.28
CA LYS A 150 6.76 -47.21 -9.15
C LYS A 150 5.49 -46.81 -8.39
N TYR A 151 5.05 -45.56 -8.52
CA TYR A 151 3.81 -45.08 -7.91
C TYR A 151 2.57 -45.71 -8.57
N PRO A 152 1.50 -46.02 -7.81
CA PRO A 152 0.22 -46.41 -8.41
C PRO A 152 -0.28 -45.34 -9.39
N PRO A 153 -0.96 -45.73 -10.48
CA PRO A 153 -1.61 -44.77 -11.36
C PRO A 153 -2.82 -44.13 -10.66
N VAL A 154 -3.09 -42.87 -10.97
CA VAL A 154 -4.24 -42.09 -10.49
C VAL A 154 -4.97 -41.47 -11.68
N LYS A 155 -6.15 -40.88 -11.45
CA LYS A 155 -6.86 -40.15 -12.51
C LYS A 155 -6.07 -38.89 -12.92
N PRO A 156 -6.23 -38.37 -14.15
CA PRO A 156 -5.55 -37.15 -14.58
C PRO A 156 -5.82 -35.93 -13.71
N SER A 157 -6.98 -35.87 -13.06
CA SER A 157 -7.38 -34.81 -12.13
C SER A 157 -6.80 -34.95 -10.72
N GLU A 158 -6.04 -36.02 -10.45
CA GLU A 158 -5.57 -36.39 -9.10
C GLU A 158 -4.04 -36.33 -9.01
N LYS A 159 -3.54 -36.04 -7.81
CA LYS A 159 -2.12 -35.96 -7.49
C LYS A 159 -1.56 -37.35 -7.21
N ARG A 160 -0.42 -37.70 -7.82
CA ARG A 160 0.11 -39.06 -7.83
C ARG A 160 1.19 -39.33 -6.79
N TYR A 161 1.97 -38.32 -6.42
CA TYR A 161 3.22 -38.50 -5.70
C TYR A 161 3.09 -38.06 -4.24
N LEU A 162 3.87 -38.66 -3.34
CA LEU A 162 3.84 -38.37 -1.91
C LEU A 162 4.50 -37.02 -1.63
N ASN A 163 3.89 -36.21 -0.77
CA ASN A 163 4.52 -35.05 -0.14
C ASN A 163 4.64 -35.28 1.39
N SER A 164 5.80 -34.98 1.96
CA SER A 164 6.08 -35.26 3.38
C SER A 164 5.70 -34.13 4.35
N GLY A 165 5.38 -32.95 3.85
CA GLY A 165 5.00 -31.80 4.68
C GLY A 165 3.61 -31.91 5.31
N GLY A 166 2.87 -33.00 5.04
CA GLY A 166 1.61 -33.31 5.68
C GLY A 166 1.28 -34.80 5.62
N PHE A 167 0.96 -35.39 6.77
CA PHE A 167 0.37 -36.73 6.86
C PHE A 167 -0.38 -36.93 8.17
N MET A 168 -1.26 -37.92 8.23
CA MET A 168 -1.94 -38.30 9.46
C MET A 168 -2.20 -39.80 9.55
N GLY A 169 -2.25 -40.33 10.77
CA GLY A 169 -2.52 -41.75 10.99
C GLY A 169 -2.67 -42.10 12.47
N TYR A 170 -3.03 -43.34 12.73
CA TYR A 170 -3.07 -43.88 14.09
C TYR A 170 -1.65 -43.88 14.69
N ALA A 171 -1.54 -43.55 15.98
CA ALA A 171 -0.25 -43.38 16.64
C ALA A 171 0.67 -44.62 16.51
N SER A 172 0.10 -45.83 16.61
CA SER A 172 0.82 -47.10 16.42
C SER A 172 1.42 -47.28 15.02
N GLU A 173 0.74 -46.85 13.96
CA GLU A 173 1.23 -46.98 12.59
C GLU A 173 2.20 -45.86 12.23
N VAL A 174 1.94 -44.64 12.70
CA VAL A 174 2.89 -43.54 12.56
C VAL A 174 4.21 -43.89 13.25
N HIS A 175 4.15 -44.49 14.44
CA HIS A 175 5.33 -45.03 15.12
C HIS A 175 6.07 -46.06 14.26
N GLN A 176 5.37 -47.06 13.72
CA GLN A 176 5.98 -48.09 12.86
C GLN A 176 6.63 -47.51 11.60
N ILE A 177 6.00 -46.51 10.96
CA ILE A 177 6.58 -45.80 9.80
C ILE A 177 7.88 -45.11 10.19
N LEU A 178 7.88 -44.42 11.33
CA LEU A 178 9.05 -43.70 11.83
C LEU A 178 10.20 -44.65 12.23
N GLN A 179 9.95 -45.93 12.49
CA GLN A 179 11.01 -46.91 12.80
C GLN A 179 11.56 -47.64 11.57
N TYR A 180 11.18 -47.26 10.34
CA TYR A 180 11.57 -47.97 9.11
C TYR A 180 13.09 -48.11 8.93
N SER A 181 13.82 -47.03 9.13
CA SER A 181 15.28 -47.02 9.11
C SER A 181 15.85 -45.85 9.93
N PRO A 182 17.13 -45.96 10.37
CA PRO A 182 17.90 -44.80 10.82
C PRO A 182 17.93 -43.72 9.73
N LEU A 183 17.97 -42.45 10.13
CA LEU A 183 18.01 -41.30 9.23
C LEU A 183 18.92 -40.23 9.84
N GLU A 184 19.88 -39.73 9.06
CA GLU A 184 20.71 -38.61 9.50
C GLU A 184 19.93 -37.31 9.45
N ASN A 185 20.28 -36.34 10.30
CA ASN A 185 19.53 -35.08 10.37
C ASN A 185 19.50 -34.31 9.04
N GLY A 186 20.59 -34.32 8.26
CA GLY A 186 20.65 -33.68 6.95
C GLY A 186 20.09 -34.51 5.79
N SER A 187 19.63 -35.74 6.04
CA SER A 187 18.99 -36.56 5.00
C SER A 187 17.62 -36.01 4.61
N ASP A 188 17.13 -36.42 3.44
CA ASP A 188 15.83 -35.98 2.92
C ASP A 188 14.66 -36.72 3.56
N ASP A 189 13.75 -35.97 4.20
CA ASP A 189 12.54 -36.52 4.82
C ASP A 189 11.55 -37.05 3.76
N GLN A 190 11.37 -36.35 2.64
CA GLN A 190 10.48 -36.79 1.56
C GLN A 190 10.91 -38.11 0.93
N ARG A 191 12.21 -38.31 0.70
CA ARG A 191 12.79 -39.55 0.18
C ARG A 191 12.64 -40.70 1.18
N TYR A 192 12.76 -40.41 2.48
CA TYR A 192 12.53 -41.38 3.54
C TYR A 192 11.11 -41.95 3.48
N TYR A 193 10.08 -41.09 3.48
CA TYR A 193 8.68 -41.53 3.40
C TYR A 193 8.31 -42.12 2.03
N THR A 194 8.88 -41.60 0.93
CA THR A 194 8.70 -42.17 -0.42
C THR A 194 9.16 -43.64 -0.47
N SER A 195 10.32 -43.95 0.14
CA SER A 195 10.86 -45.31 0.19
C SER A 195 9.94 -46.27 0.93
N ILE A 196 9.26 -45.79 1.98
CA ILE A 196 8.26 -46.55 2.74
C ILE A 196 7.00 -46.79 1.89
N PHE A 197 6.47 -45.74 1.25
CA PHE A 197 5.26 -45.85 0.44
C PHE A 197 5.44 -46.78 -0.79
N LEU A 198 6.63 -46.76 -1.41
CA LEU A 198 6.92 -47.61 -2.57
C LEU A 198 7.25 -49.06 -2.19
N ASN A 199 7.49 -49.35 -0.92
CA ASN A 199 7.62 -50.71 -0.42
C ASN A 199 6.23 -51.38 -0.35
N ARG A 200 5.85 -52.11 -1.41
CA ARG A 200 4.50 -52.70 -1.56
C ARG A 200 4.05 -53.56 -0.37
N PRO A 201 4.85 -54.50 0.16
CA PRO A 201 4.49 -55.25 1.37
C PRO A 201 4.19 -54.35 2.57
N LEU A 202 5.06 -53.36 2.83
CA LEU A 202 4.90 -52.47 3.97
C LEU A 202 3.69 -51.54 3.81
N ARG A 203 3.50 -50.97 2.61
CA ARG A 203 2.32 -50.16 2.25
C ARG A 203 1.02 -50.92 2.47
N GLY A 204 0.98 -52.19 2.06
CA GLY A 204 -0.17 -53.07 2.26
C GLY A 204 -0.42 -53.37 3.74
N LYS A 205 0.63 -53.75 4.47
CA LYS A 205 0.56 -54.05 5.91
C LYS A 205 0.06 -52.87 6.73
N LEU A 206 0.56 -51.67 6.45
CA LEU A 206 0.22 -50.45 7.17
C LEU A 206 -0.94 -49.67 6.53
N ASN A 207 -1.61 -50.23 5.51
CA ASN A 207 -2.71 -49.60 4.76
C ASN A 207 -2.48 -48.10 4.50
N ILE A 208 -1.33 -47.78 3.89
CA ILE A 208 -0.92 -46.39 3.62
C ILE A 208 -1.55 -45.93 2.32
N LYS A 209 -2.26 -44.79 2.35
CA LYS A 209 -2.87 -44.14 1.19
C LYS A 209 -2.29 -42.74 0.98
N LEU A 210 -2.48 -42.20 -0.22
CA LEU A 210 -2.21 -40.80 -0.54
C LEU A 210 -3.54 -40.06 -0.67
N ASP A 211 -3.58 -38.81 -0.22
CA ASP A 211 -4.69 -37.90 -0.45
C ASP A 211 -4.65 -37.34 -1.88
N THR A 212 -4.91 -38.21 -2.86
CA THR A 212 -4.76 -37.90 -4.30
C THR A 212 -5.75 -36.83 -4.79
N LYS A 213 -6.84 -36.59 -4.05
CA LYS A 213 -7.87 -35.60 -4.38
C LYS A 213 -7.76 -34.30 -3.58
N SER A 214 -6.79 -34.19 -2.68
CA SER A 214 -6.69 -33.06 -1.75
C SER A 214 -7.99 -32.87 -0.94
N GLU A 215 -8.50 -33.96 -0.34
CA GLU A 215 -9.63 -33.94 0.59
C GLU A 215 -9.22 -33.34 1.94
N ILE A 216 -8.00 -33.57 2.41
CA ILE A 216 -7.47 -33.04 3.66
C ILE A 216 -6.33 -32.08 3.37
N PHE A 217 -5.36 -32.48 2.54
CA PHE A 217 -4.13 -31.75 2.29
C PHE A 217 -4.07 -31.16 0.88
N GLN A 218 -3.90 -29.85 0.78
CA GLN A 218 -3.62 -29.14 -0.47
C GLN A 218 -2.17 -28.66 -0.49
N THR A 219 -1.33 -29.38 -1.22
CA THR A 219 -0.05 -28.87 -1.73
C THR A 219 -0.31 -27.87 -2.86
N LEU A 220 0.34 -26.71 -2.83
CA LEU A 220 0.10 -25.62 -3.77
C LEU A 220 1.09 -25.56 -4.93
N HIS A 221 2.30 -26.12 -4.78
CA HIS A 221 3.27 -26.13 -5.88
C HIS A 221 2.72 -26.91 -7.08
N GLY A 222 2.60 -26.24 -8.23
CA GLY A 222 2.01 -26.80 -9.45
C GLY A 222 0.48 -26.90 -9.45
N ALA A 223 -0.22 -26.34 -8.44
CA ALA A 223 -1.68 -26.43 -8.29
C ALA A 223 -2.36 -25.06 -8.09
N LEU A 224 -1.65 -23.95 -8.25
CA LEU A 224 -2.21 -22.60 -8.06
C LEU A 224 -3.36 -22.29 -9.02
N GLY A 225 -3.37 -22.87 -10.22
CA GLY A 225 -4.46 -22.72 -11.19
C GLY A 225 -5.72 -23.55 -10.87
N ASP A 226 -5.61 -24.50 -9.93
CA ASP A 226 -6.67 -25.46 -9.61
C ASP A 226 -7.45 -25.06 -8.36
N ILE A 227 -7.18 -23.88 -7.80
CA ILE A 227 -7.71 -23.46 -6.50
C ILE A 227 -8.46 -22.14 -6.60
N MET A 228 -9.40 -21.93 -5.69
CA MET A 228 -10.05 -20.64 -5.46
C MET A 228 -10.41 -20.46 -4.00
N ILE A 229 -10.42 -19.22 -3.54
CA ILE A 229 -10.90 -18.88 -2.21
C ILE A 229 -12.42 -18.72 -2.28
N LYS A 230 -13.13 -19.37 -1.36
CA LYS A 230 -14.57 -19.27 -1.21
C LYS A 230 -14.93 -18.80 0.19
N PHE A 231 -16.12 -18.21 0.29
CA PHE A 231 -16.65 -17.68 1.53
C PHE A 231 -18.03 -18.27 1.82
N ARG A 232 -18.28 -18.61 3.09
CA ARG A 232 -19.59 -18.97 3.63
C ARG A 232 -19.84 -18.11 4.86
N GLY A 233 -20.54 -16.99 4.68
CA GLY A 233 -20.65 -16.00 5.75
C GLY A 233 -19.29 -15.40 6.08
N ASP A 234 -18.92 -15.43 7.36
CA ASP A 234 -17.63 -14.99 7.89
C ASP A 234 -16.53 -16.07 7.82
N HIS A 235 -16.87 -17.25 7.31
CA HIS A 235 -15.93 -18.34 7.12
C HIS A 235 -15.33 -18.35 5.70
N SER A 236 -14.01 -18.51 5.62
CA SER A 236 -13.19 -18.58 4.42
C SER A 236 -12.54 -19.95 4.29
N TYR A 237 -12.53 -20.49 3.08
CA TYR A 237 -11.90 -21.78 2.81
C TYR A 237 -11.36 -21.83 1.38
N LEU A 238 -10.45 -22.76 1.15
CA LEU A 238 -9.91 -23.02 -0.17
C LEU A 238 -10.70 -24.15 -0.84
N TYR A 239 -11.04 -23.96 -2.11
CA TYR A 239 -11.76 -24.93 -2.92
C TYR A 239 -10.89 -25.36 -4.10
N ASN A 240 -10.65 -26.66 -4.23
CA ASN A 240 -9.96 -27.23 -5.38
C ASN A 240 -11.00 -27.51 -6.49
N VAL A 241 -10.91 -26.76 -7.58
CA VAL A 241 -11.88 -26.87 -8.69
C VAL A 241 -11.68 -28.13 -9.51
N LEU A 242 -10.47 -28.69 -9.54
CA LEU A 242 -10.12 -29.87 -10.33
C LEU A 242 -10.68 -31.16 -9.69
N THR A 243 -10.63 -31.26 -8.36
CA THR A 243 -11.10 -32.43 -7.60
C THR A 243 -12.47 -32.24 -6.97
N GLY A 244 -12.95 -31.00 -6.88
CA GLY A 244 -14.23 -30.65 -6.26
C GLY A 244 -14.21 -30.66 -4.73
N THR A 245 -13.03 -30.63 -4.11
CA THR A 245 -12.85 -30.74 -2.65
C THR A 245 -12.64 -29.38 -1.99
N SER A 246 -12.77 -29.31 -0.67
CA SER A 246 -12.49 -28.10 0.13
C SER A 246 -11.40 -28.37 1.19
N PRO A 247 -10.13 -28.54 0.79
CA PRO A 247 -9.06 -29.02 1.65
C PRO A 247 -8.88 -28.23 2.96
N ILE A 248 -8.36 -28.89 3.99
CA ILE A 248 -8.25 -28.36 5.35
C ILE A 248 -6.85 -27.80 5.65
N VAL A 249 -5.82 -28.53 5.22
CA VAL A 249 -4.41 -28.21 5.46
C VAL A 249 -3.82 -27.67 4.16
N ILE A 250 -3.61 -26.36 4.10
CA ILE A 250 -3.08 -25.67 2.93
C ILE A 250 -1.58 -25.51 3.11
N HIS A 251 -0.80 -26.14 2.24
CA HIS A 251 0.65 -26.18 2.30
C HIS A 251 1.27 -25.45 1.10
N GLY A 252 1.90 -24.31 1.38
CA GLY A 252 2.64 -23.49 0.43
C GLY A 252 4.00 -24.06 0.01
N ASN A 253 4.08 -25.38 -0.25
CA ASN A 253 5.33 -26.09 -0.52
C ASN A 253 6.08 -25.52 -1.73
N GLY A 254 7.42 -25.65 -1.75
CA GLY A 254 8.23 -25.19 -2.89
C GLY A 254 8.34 -23.65 -3.02
N PRO A 255 8.73 -23.13 -4.21
CA PRO A 255 9.09 -21.73 -4.43
C PRO A 255 7.88 -20.83 -4.71
N ILE A 256 6.82 -20.96 -3.91
CA ILE A 256 5.54 -20.24 -4.09
C ILE A 256 5.08 -19.52 -2.81
N LYS A 257 6.05 -19.16 -1.95
CA LYS A 257 5.77 -18.57 -0.64
C LYS A 257 5.03 -17.24 -0.75
N VAL A 258 5.35 -16.44 -1.77
CA VAL A 258 4.69 -15.16 -2.04
C VAL A 258 3.21 -15.36 -2.36
N GLU A 259 2.89 -16.29 -3.27
CA GLU A 259 1.52 -16.60 -3.64
C GLU A 259 0.76 -17.23 -2.48
N PHE A 260 1.40 -18.11 -1.71
CA PHE A 260 0.82 -18.69 -0.51
C PHE A 260 0.46 -17.62 0.53
N ASN A 261 1.38 -16.68 0.82
CA ASN A 261 1.14 -15.60 1.76
C ASN A 261 -0.02 -14.69 1.31
N ARG A 262 -0.14 -14.43 0.00
CA ARG A 262 -1.29 -13.71 -0.55
C ARG A 262 -2.61 -14.44 -0.31
N LEU A 263 -2.66 -15.75 -0.56
CA LEU A 263 -3.85 -16.56 -0.29
C LEU A 263 -4.17 -16.57 1.22
N ALA A 264 -3.14 -16.67 2.06
CA ALA A 264 -3.26 -16.73 3.51
C ALA A 264 -3.85 -15.46 4.14
N ASN A 265 -3.82 -14.30 3.44
CA ASN A 265 -4.53 -13.09 3.88
C ASN A 265 -6.05 -13.32 4.06
N TYR A 266 -6.61 -14.26 3.30
CA TYR A 266 -8.03 -14.58 3.34
C TYR A 266 -8.32 -15.78 4.24
N LEU A 267 -7.44 -16.79 4.22
CA LEU A 267 -7.63 -18.06 4.94
C LEU A 267 -7.57 -17.89 6.46
N ALA A 268 -8.05 -18.91 7.18
CA ALA A 268 -8.27 -18.85 8.62
C ALA A 268 -9.07 -17.59 9.02
N ASP A 269 -10.05 -17.27 8.18
CA ASP A 269 -10.91 -16.08 8.20
C ASP A 269 -10.11 -14.82 8.48
N GLY A 270 -9.06 -14.57 7.70
CA GLY A 270 -8.31 -13.32 7.77
C GLY A 270 -9.12 -12.15 7.21
N TRP A 271 -9.75 -12.38 6.06
CA TRP A 271 -10.64 -11.43 5.40
C TRP A 271 -11.79 -12.16 4.71
N THR A 272 -13.02 -11.66 4.83
CA THR A 272 -14.19 -12.18 4.11
C THR A 272 -15.05 -11.08 3.51
N THR A 273 -15.86 -11.43 2.52
CA THR A 273 -16.78 -10.50 1.86
C THR A 273 -17.89 -10.00 2.78
N SER A 274 -18.27 -10.76 3.82
CA SER A 274 -19.36 -10.41 4.72
C SER A 274 -18.90 -9.64 5.97
N ALA A 275 -17.71 -9.93 6.47
CA ALA A 275 -17.20 -9.37 7.73
C ALA A 275 -16.02 -8.40 7.53
N GLY A 276 -15.46 -8.30 6.33
CA GLY A 276 -14.25 -7.54 6.06
C GLY A 276 -13.02 -8.21 6.70
N CYS A 277 -12.07 -7.40 7.16
CA CYS A 277 -10.86 -7.90 7.81
C CYS A 277 -11.14 -8.28 9.27
N LEU A 278 -10.96 -9.55 9.59
CA LEU A 278 -11.09 -10.10 10.95
C LEU A 278 -9.71 -10.16 11.63
N SER A 279 -8.65 -10.44 10.87
CA SER A 279 -7.28 -10.50 11.37
C SER A 279 -6.70 -9.14 11.79
N CYS A 280 -7.25 -8.01 11.33
CA CYS A 280 -6.77 -6.67 11.70
C CYS A 280 -7.00 -6.30 13.18
N LYS A 281 -7.83 -7.09 13.89
CA LYS A 281 -8.10 -6.92 15.32
C LYS A 281 -7.33 -7.91 16.19
N GLU A 282 -6.54 -8.78 15.57
CA GLU A 282 -5.80 -9.83 16.26
C GLU A 282 -4.35 -9.40 16.52
N ASP A 283 -3.83 -9.84 17.67
CA ASP A 283 -2.45 -9.61 18.10
C ASP A 283 -2.08 -8.11 18.15
N THR A 284 -3.04 -7.24 18.46
CA THR A 284 -2.80 -5.79 18.57
C THR A 284 -2.28 -5.41 19.94
N ILE A 285 -1.43 -4.38 20.01
CA ILE A 285 -0.99 -3.77 21.28
C ILE A 285 -1.69 -2.43 21.51
N VAL A 286 -1.76 -2.02 22.78
CA VAL A 286 -2.40 -0.77 23.19
C VAL A 286 -1.34 0.26 23.58
N LEU A 287 -1.28 1.37 22.83
CA LEU A 287 -0.42 2.50 23.14
C LEU A 287 -1.18 3.69 23.74
N ARG A 288 -2.46 3.84 23.39
CA ARG A 288 -3.27 4.98 23.85
C ARG A 288 -3.41 4.93 25.37
N GLY A 289 -3.09 6.04 26.03
CA GLY A 289 -3.18 6.17 27.49
C GLY A 289 -1.91 5.74 28.24
N LEU A 290 -0.84 5.33 27.54
CA LEU A 290 0.48 5.19 28.15
C LEU A 290 1.00 6.55 28.61
N LYS A 291 1.81 6.55 29.67
CA LYS A 291 2.58 7.73 30.04
C LYS A 291 3.70 7.94 29.03
N ARG A 292 4.17 9.17 28.90
CA ARG A 292 5.16 9.58 27.91
C ARG A 292 6.43 8.72 27.95
N GLU A 293 6.90 8.39 29.16
CA GLU A 293 8.06 7.55 29.42
C GLU A 293 7.90 6.07 29.01
N ASP A 294 6.66 5.60 28.91
CA ASP A 294 6.32 4.21 28.58
C ASP A 294 6.15 3.98 27.07
N TYR A 295 6.11 5.05 26.26
CA TYR A 295 6.07 4.93 24.81
C TYR A 295 7.34 4.25 24.29
N PRO A 296 7.26 3.32 23.32
CA PRO A 296 8.43 2.66 22.76
C PRO A 296 9.46 3.64 22.18
N THR A 297 10.75 3.33 22.27
CA THR A 297 11.78 4.11 21.56
C THR A 297 11.72 3.83 20.06
N LEU A 298 11.85 4.88 19.26
CA LEU A 298 11.74 4.83 17.80
C LEU A 298 12.96 5.50 17.17
N LEU A 299 13.52 4.89 16.12
CA LEU A 299 14.35 5.64 15.17
C LEU A 299 13.50 6.03 13.95
N LEU A 300 13.36 7.33 13.69
CA LEU A 300 12.67 7.87 12.53
C LEU A 300 13.69 8.25 11.45
N GLY A 301 13.78 7.46 10.39
CA GLY A 301 14.64 7.73 9.23
C GLY A 301 13.90 8.50 8.15
N LEU A 302 14.35 9.70 7.81
CA LEU A 302 13.84 10.52 6.71
C LEU A 302 14.85 10.52 5.55
N PHE A 303 14.37 10.19 4.35
CA PHE A 303 15.21 10.01 3.16
C PHE A 303 14.80 10.97 2.03
N LEU A 304 15.70 11.89 1.69
CA LEU A 304 15.54 12.88 0.62
C LEU A 304 16.53 12.55 -0.50
N GLU A 305 16.15 11.60 -1.36
CA GLU A 305 17.05 10.98 -2.34
C GLU A 305 16.95 11.55 -3.76
N GLN A 306 15.98 12.43 -3.98
CA GLN A 306 15.74 13.14 -5.24
C GLN A 306 14.96 14.44 -4.98
N PRO A 307 15.03 15.44 -5.90
CA PRO A 307 14.24 16.65 -5.78
C PRO A 307 12.75 16.33 -5.70
N THR A 308 12.12 16.75 -4.61
CA THR A 308 10.75 16.38 -4.26
C THR A 308 9.91 17.64 -4.07
N PRO A 309 8.77 17.78 -4.78
CA PRO A 309 7.89 18.93 -4.61
C PRO A 309 7.19 18.91 -3.24
N PHE A 310 6.74 20.07 -2.77
CA PHE A 310 5.96 20.20 -1.52
C PHE A 310 6.70 19.69 -0.27
N ILE A 311 8.04 19.84 -0.27
CA ILE A 311 8.88 19.36 0.84
C ILE A 311 8.59 20.09 2.17
N ARG A 312 8.06 21.32 2.11
CA ARG A 312 7.66 22.06 3.32
C ARG A 312 6.50 21.36 4.02
N GLU A 313 5.51 20.94 3.23
CA GLU A 313 4.34 20.21 3.67
C GLU A 313 4.73 18.82 4.19
N PHE A 314 5.70 18.14 3.56
CA PHE A 314 6.31 16.92 4.10
C PHE A 314 6.83 17.12 5.53
N PHE A 315 7.69 18.12 5.76
CA PHE A 315 8.23 18.39 7.09
C PHE A 315 7.17 18.83 8.10
N GLN A 316 6.15 19.58 7.67
CA GLN A 316 4.99 19.92 8.51
C GLN A 316 4.25 18.66 8.98
N HIS A 317 4.02 17.69 8.08
CA HIS A 317 3.41 16.42 8.45
C HIS A 317 4.29 15.61 9.42
N ILE A 318 5.61 15.58 9.22
CA ILE A 318 6.55 14.93 10.15
C ILE A 318 6.52 15.59 11.53
N ALA A 319 6.53 16.93 11.60
CA ALA A 319 6.46 17.68 12.85
C ALA A 319 5.13 17.45 13.59
N ALA A 320 4.05 17.17 12.85
CA ALA A 320 2.70 16.96 13.36
C ALA A 320 2.40 15.52 13.79
N LEU A 321 3.33 14.57 13.59
CA LEU A 321 3.14 13.19 14.05
C LEU A 321 2.84 13.16 15.55
N ASN A 322 1.73 12.53 15.91
CA ASN A 322 1.25 12.41 17.27
C ASN A 322 1.99 11.30 18.00
N TYR A 323 3.26 11.55 18.31
CA TYR A 323 4.12 10.66 19.08
C TYR A 323 5.09 11.49 19.93
N PRO A 324 5.43 11.07 21.16
CA PRO A 324 6.37 11.84 21.98
C PRO A 324 7.73 11.99 21.27
N LYS A 325 8.08 13.22 20.87
CA LYS A 325 9.29 13.49 20.08
C LYS A 325 10.59 13.16 20.84
N ASP A 326 10.58 13.27 22.16
CA ASP A 326 11.64 12.80 23.08
C ASP A 326 11.76 11.27 23.18
N ARG A 327 10.91 10.52 22.48
CA ARG A 327 11.02 9.06 22.28
C ARG A 327 11.47 8.70 20.87
N ILE A 328 11.80 9.70 20.05
CA ILE A 328 12.21 9.56 18.66
C ILE A 328 13.67 10.02 18.51
N ASP A 329 14.52 9.10 18.10
CA ASP A 329 15.82 9.40 17.50
C ASP A 329 15.61 9.72 16.02
N LEU A 330 15.87 10.96 15.63
CA LEU A 330 15.66 11.44 14.26
C LEU A 330 16.93 11.22 13.44
N TYR A 331 16.81 10.51 12.32
CA TYR A 331 17.87 10.30 11.33
C TYR A 331 17.44 10.90 10.01
N ILE A 332 18.22 11.82 9.44
CA ILE A 332 17.93 12.42 8.14
C ILE A 332 19.10 12.15 7.21
N HIS A 333 18.81 11.53 6.07
CA HIS A 333 19.73 11.45 4.95
C HIS A 333 19.21 12.33 3.82
N ASN A 334 19.97 13.36 3.47
CA ASN A 334 19.67 14.24 2.35
C ASN A 334 20.77 14.12 1.30
N LYS A 335 20.41 13.63 0.12
CA LYS A 335 21.30 13.57 -1.04
C LYS A 335 21.21 14.84 -1.90
N GLU A 336 20.17 15.64 -1.70
CA GLU A 336 19.82 16.74 -2.59
C GLU A 336 20.20 18.10 -2.04
N VAL A 337 21.17 18.76 -2.70
CA VAL A 337 21.61 20.13 -2.35
C VAL A 337 20.43 21.11 -2.35
N TYR A 338 19.46 20.93 -3.25
CA TYR A 338 18.24 21.75 -3.30
C TYR A 338 17.43 21.70 -1.99
N HIS A 339 17.44 20.56 -1.28
CA HIS A 339 16.69 20.36 -0.05
C HIS A 339 17.46 20.69 1.23
N ASP A 340 18.76 20.98 1.14
CA ASP A 340 19.63 21.29 2.30
C ASP A 340 19.09 22.46 3.14
N LYS A 341 18.63 23.53 2.48
CA LYS A 341 17.97 24.68 3.14
C LYS A 341 16.68 24.30 3.87
N HIS A 342 15.93 23.33 3.34
CA HIS A 342 14.65 22.91 3.91
C HIS A 342 14.87 22.03 5.15
N VAL A 343 15.83 21.10 5.09
CA VAL A 343 16.25 20.30 6.25
C VAL A 343 16.79 21.19 7.35
N THR A 344 17.65 22.16 7.00
CA THR A 344 18.21 23.12 7.98
C THR A 344 17.09 23.88 8.69
N ALA A 345 16.14 24.46 7.95
CA ALA A 345 15.01 25.16 8.55
C ALA A 345 14.17 24.28 9.48
N PHE A 346 13.90 23.03 9.09
CA PHE A 346 13.19 22.06 9.92
C PHE A 346 13.96 21.74 11.22
N LEU A 347 15.27 21.55 11.13
CA LEU A 347 16.11 21.27 12.30
C LEU A 347 16.29 22.49 13.19
N ASP A 348 16.36 23.70 12.65
CA ASP A 348 16.43 24.94 13.44
C ASP A 348 15.18 25.11 14.32
N GLU A 349 14.01 24.69 13.82
CA GLU A 349 12.74 24.79 14.54
C GLU A 349 12.52 23.62 15.52
N HIS A 350 12.81 22.37 15.10
CA HIS A 350 12.33 21.19 15.82
C HIS A 350 13.42 20.32 16.45
N ARG A 351 14.72 20.58 16.23
CA ARG A 351 15.82 19.70 16.71
C ARG A 351 15.75 19.40 18.20
N GLU A 352 15.44 20.39 19.03
CA GLU A 352 15.41 20.25 20.49
C GLU A 352 14.22 19.44 21.01
N GLU A 353 13.20 19.21 20.18
CA GLU A 353 12.04 18.40 20.56
C GLU A 353 12.33 16.90 20.49
N TYR A 354 13.31 16.49 19.67
CA TYR A 354 13.67 15.09 19.43
C TYR A 354 14.71 14.57 20.44
N GLN A 355 14.68 13.26 20.73
CA GLN A 355 15.64 12.64 21.67
C GLN A 355 17.09 12.80 21.20
N SER A 356 17.32 12.64 19.90
CA SER A 356 18.59 12.97 19.25
C SER A 356 18.36 13.20 17.76
N VAL A 357 19.33 13.83 17.10
CA VAL A 357 19.29 14.09 15.65
C VAL A 357 20.63 13.71 15.02
N THR A 358 20.57 12.83 14.03
CA THR A 358 21.66 12.53 13.10
C THR A 358 21.30 13.08 11.73
N TYR A 359 22.11 13.97 11.18
CA TYR A 359 21.92 14.53 9.85
C TYR A 359 23.11 14.24 8.96
N ILE A 360 22.86 13.55 7.84
CA ILE A 360 23.81 13.35 6.75
C ILE A 360 23.42 14.28 5.61
N SER A 361 24.27 15.26 5.37
CA SER A 361 24.08 16.30 4.37
C SER A 361 24.55 15.84 2.99
N PRO A 362 24.15 16.53 1.91
CA PRO A 362 24.67 16.27 0.57
C PRO A 362 26.19 16.42 0.49
N SER A 363 26.79 17.25 1.35
CA SER A 363 28.23 17.50 1.39
C SER A 363 29.05 16.31 1.90
N ASP A 364 28.41 15.39 2.64
CA ASP A 364 29.03 14.16 3.13
C ASP A 364 29.22 13.11 2.02
N ASN A 365 28.58 13.31 0.86
CA ASN A 365 28.70 12.46 -0.33
C ASN A 365 28.41 10.97 -0.06
N VAL A 366 27.38 10.71 0.75
CA VAL A 366 26.87 9.37 1.06
C VAL A 366 25.78 9.01 0.06
N GLY A 367 25.87 7.82 -0.53
CA GLY A 367 24.84 7.32 -1.43
C GLY A 367 23.65 6.71 -0.68
N GLU A 368 22.46 6.75 -1.28
CA GLU A 368 21.19 6.24 -0.71
C GLU A 368 21.33 4.87 -0.02
N THR A 369 21.87 3.86 -0.72
CA THR A 369 22.03 2.51 -0.18
C THR A 369 22.82 2.50 1.14
N MET A 370 23.90 3.28 1.20
CA MET A 370 24.72 3.38 2.39
C MET A 370 23.99 4.16 3.49
N GLY A 371 23.36 5.29 3.13
CA GLY A 371 22.56 6.10 4.04
C GLY A 371 21.43 5.31 4.71
N ARG A 372 20.70 4.48 3.96
CA ARG A 372 19.64 3.61 4.50
C ARG A 372 20.20 2.47 5.37
N ASN A 373 21.31 1.84 4.97
CA ASN A 373 21.96 0.83 5.80
C ASN A 373 22.50 1.41 7.11
N TRP A 374 23.04 2.63 7.09
CA TRP A 374 23.51 3.31 8.31
C TRP A 374 22.37 3.63 9.28
N ALA A 375 21.18 3.95 8.79
CA ALA A 375 20.00 4.12 9.65
C ALA A 375 19.64 2.83 10.40
N ILE A 376 19.69 1.67 9.72
CA ILE A 376 19.50 0.35 10.37
C ILE A 376 20.59 0.13 11.43
N GLU A 377 21.86 0.37 11.08
CA GLU A 377 22.98 0.26 12.00
C GLU A 377 22.83 1.17 13.23
N GLU A 378 22.31 2.38 13.04
CA GLU A 378 22.04 3.33 14.12
C GLU A 378 20.92 2.85 15.04
N CYS A 379 19.82 2.33 14.48
CA CYS A 379 18.77 1.73 15.30
C CYS A 379 19.31 0.57 16.14
N VAL A 380 20.14 -0.30 15.56
CA VAL A 380 20.74 -1.41 16.32
C VAL A 380 21.65 -0.89 17.44
N LYS A 381 22.52 0.08 17.14
CA LYS A 381 23.41 0.68 18.16
C LYS A 381 22.64 1.33 19.31
N LYS A 382 21.51 1.97 19.01
CA LYS A 382 20.62 2.60 19.99
C LYS A 382 19.67 1.63 20.67
N ASN A 383 19.63 0.36 20.25
CA ASN A 383 18.66 -0.62 20.71
C ASN A 383 17.21 -0.10 20.57
N CYS A 384 16.91 0.47 19.40
CA CYS A 384 15.60 1.07 19.14
C CYS A 384 14.50 -0.01 19.11
N GLN A 385 13.33 0.24 19.69
CA GLN A 385 12.24 -0.74 19.70
C GLN A 385 11.49 -0.79 18.36
N TYR A 386 11.52 0.30 17.61
CA TYR A 386 10.95 0.40 16.27
C TYR A 386 11.84 1.27 15.37
N TYR A 387 11.92 0.93 14.09
CA TYR A 387 12.52 1.75 13.05
C TYR A 387 11.43 2.16 12.06
N PHE A 388 11.19 3.45 11.86
CA PHE A 388 10.25 3.96 10.86
C PHE A 388 11.02 4.70 9.77
N THR A 389 11.04 4.14 8.57
CA THR A 389 11.66 4.76 7.39
C THR A 389 10.60 5.48 6.58
N VAL A 390 10.84 6.74 6.22
CA VAL A 390 9.93 7.59 5.45
C VAL A 390 10.71 8.34 4.38
N ASP A 391 10.34 8.15 3.12
CA ASP A 391 10.87 8.91 2.00
C ASP A 391 10.13 10.24 1.87
N ALA A 392 10.82 11.26 1.34
CA ALA A 392 10.25 12.58 1.08
C ALA A 392 8.96 12.56 0.23
N LEU A 393 8.76 11.52 -0.59
CA LEU A 393 7.56 11.33 -1.41
C LEU A 393 6.31 11.00 -0.59
N ALA A 394 6.47 10.48 0.64
CA ALA A 394 5.38 10.00 1.48
C ALA A 394 4.81 11.11 2.36
N HIS A 395 3.69 11.70 1.93
CA HIS A 395 3.00 12.75 2.67
C HIS A 395 2.01 12.13 3.66
N LEU A 396 2.43 11.98 4.91
CA LEU A 396 1.66 11.38 6.00
C LEU A 396 0.68 12.40 6.60
N THR A 397 -0.49 12.59 5.97
CA THR A 397 -1.48 13.58 6.41
C THR A 397 -2.21 13.20 7.69
N ASP A 398 -2.18 11.92 8.10
CA ASP A 398 -2.75 11.47 9.35
C ASP A 398 -1.71 11.48 10.49
N PRO A 399 -1.87 12.34 11.50
CA PRO A 399 -0.89 12.46 12.58
C PRO A 399 -0.79 11.21 13.47
N ASP A 400 -1.82 10.35 13.51
CA ASP A 400 -1.84 9.14 14.34
C ASP A 400 -1.21 7.91 13.65
N VAL A 401 -0.73 8.04 12.40
CA VAL A 401 -0.21 6.92 11.60
C VAL A 401 0.80 6.06 12.35
N LEU A 402 1.77 6.68 13.02
CA LEU A 402 2.83 5.97 13.71
C LEU A 402 2.31 5.14 14.89
N ILE A 403 1.39 5.72 15.69
CA ILE A 403 0.74 4.99 16.78
C ILE A 403 0.00 3.78 16.20
N GLU A 404 -0.81 3.97 15.17
CA GLU A 404 -1.62 2.88 14.63
C GLU A 404 -0.80 1.75 14.01
N LEU A 405 0.28 2.08 13.30
CA LEU A 405 1.20 1.07 12.76
C LEU A 405 1.86 0.25 13.88
N ILE A 406 2.31 0.90 14.96
CA ILE A 406 2.88 0.20 16.13
C ILE A 406 1.82 -0.70 16.79
N GLN A 407 0.58 -0.22 16.94
CA GLN A 407 -0.53 -0.97 17.53
C GLN A 407 -0.87 -2.25 16.77
N GLN A 408 -0.60 -2.30 15.45
CA GLN A 408 -0.79 -3.51 14.65
C GLN A 408 0.23 -4.61 14.96
N ASN A 409 1.32 -4.33 15.67
CA ASN A 409 2.28 -5.34 16.16
C ASN A 409 2.71 -6.34 15.08
N ARG A 410 3.15 -5.83 13.92
CA ARG A 410 3.68 -6.63 12.81
C ARG A 410 5.18 -6.41 12.70
N SER A 411 5.91 -7.43 12.23
CA SER A 411 7.36 -7.35 12.01
C SER A 411 7.72 -6.18 11.10
N LEU A 412 7.07 -6.09 9.93
CA LEU A 412 7.12 -4.94 9.03
C LEU A 412 5.70 -4.54 8.63
N ILE A 413 5.39 -3.24 8.66
CA ILE A 413 4.09 -2.70 8.24
C ILE A 413 4.23 -1.33 7.58
N ALA A 414 3.55 -1.14 6.47
CA ALA A 414 3.42 0.12 5.76
C ALA A 414 1.96 0.63 5.81
N PRO A 415 1.74 1.94 5.98
CA PRO A 415 0.44 2.52 5.64
C PRO A 415 0.30 2.53 4.11
N LEU A 416 -0.87 2.21 3.59
CA LEU A 416 -1.13 2.33 2.16
C LEU A 416 -1.10 3.82 1.77
N LEU A 417 -0.18 4.17 0.87
CA LEU A 417 -0.07 5.49 0.26
C LEU A 417 -0.15 5.33 -1.25
N SER A 418 -1.11 6.02 -1.86
CA SER A 418 -1.33 6.04 -3.31
C SER A 418 -1.11 7.44 -3.84
N ARG A 419 -0.67 7.55 -5.10
CA ARG A 419 -0.71 8.83 -5.82
C ARG A 419 -2.19 9.23 -6.01
N PRO A 420 -2.61 10.46 -5.68
CA PRO A 420 -3.99 10.89 -5.89
C PRO A 420 -4.48 10.59 -7.31
N GLU A 421 -5.69 10.03 -7.41
CA GLU A 421 -6.37 9.67 -8.68
C GLU A 421 -5.63 8.65 -9.58
N LYS A 422 -4.57 8.01 -9.07
CA LYS A 422 -3.78 7.00 -9.80
C LYS A 422 -3.76 5.69 -9.01
N LEU A 423 -3.46 4.59 -9.70
CA LEU A 423 -3.31 3.26 -9.08
C LEU A 423 -1.90 3.00 -8.54
N TRP A 424 -0.93 3.87 -8.82
CA TRP A 424 0.43 3.73 -8.31
C TRP A 424 0.45 3.96 -6.80
N SER A 425 0.95 2.98 -6.06
CA SER A 425 1.00 2.96 -4.60
C SER A 425 2.33 2.40 -4.08
N ASN A 426 2.54 2.49 -2.77
CA ASN A 426 3.78 2.10 -2.10
C ASN A 426 3.91 0.59 -1.78
N PHE A 427 3.20 -0.29 -2.49
CA PHE A 427 3.32 -1.74 -2.32
C PHE A 427 3.12 -2.48 -3.64
N TRP A 428 3.63 -3.72 -3.73
CA TRP A 428 3.28 -4.65 -4.81
C TRP A 428 2.54 -5.85 -4.24
N GLY A 429 1.43 -6.25 -4.86
CA GLY A 429 0.67 -7.43 -4.42
C GLY A 429 1.22 -8.77 -4.93
N ALA A 430 2.09 -8.75 -5.95
CA ALA A 430 2.70 -9.94 -6.54
C ALA A 430 4.09 -9.64 -7.12
N LEU A 431 4.86 -10.70 -7.38
CA LEU A 431 6.13 -10.64 -8.10
C LEU A 431 6.05 -11.51 -9.36
N ASN A 432 6.79 -11.14 -10.40
CA ASN A 432 7.04 -12.05 -11.52
C ASN A 432 8.19 -13.02 -11.19
N ASN A 433 8.45 -13.97 -12.09
CA ASN A 433 9.49 -15.00 -11.89
C ASN A 433 10.92 -14.46 -11.75
N LYS A 434 11.15 -13.17 -12.01
CA LYS A 434 12.45 -12.48 -11.82
C LYS A 434 12.50 -11.64 -10.54
N GLY A 435 11.45 -11.65 -9.73
CA GLY A 435 11.36 -10.86 -8.50
C GLY A 435 10.94 -9.40 -8.70
N TYR A 436 10.56 -9.00 -9.93
CA TYR A 436 10.08 -7.65 -10.24
C TYR A 436 8.56 -7.55 -10.11
N TYR A 437 8.04 -6.32 -10.18
CA TYR A 437 6.62 -6.01 -10.12
C TYR A 437 5.75 -6.95 -10.98
N ALA A 438 4.70 -7.46 -10.35
CA ALA A 438 3.52 -8.00 -11.00
C ALA A 438 2.26 -7.50 -10.26
N ARG A 439 1.16 -7.34 -10.99
CA ARG A 439 -0.12 -6.95 -10.39
C ARG A 439 -0.81 -8.20 -9.82
N SER A 440 -1.18 -8.18 -8.55
CA SER A 440 -2.05 -9.22 -7.98
C SER A 440 -3.51 -9.02 -8.38
N GLU A 441 -4.28 -10.10 -8.30
CA GLU A 441 -5.72 -10.12 -8.60
C GLU A 441 -6.53 -9.09 -7.78
N ASP A 442 -6.13 -8.87 -6.53
CA ASP A 442 -6.78 -8.01 -5.55
C ASP A 442 -6.17 -6.61 -5.43
N TYR A 443 -5.13 -6.28 -6.20
CA TYR A 443 -4.40 -5.02 -6.07
C TYR A 443 -5.30 -3.78 -6.19
N ILE A 444 -6.15 -3.74 -7.21
CA ILE A 444 -7.04 -2.59 -7.47
C ILE A 444 -8.07 -2.45 -6.34
N ASP A 445 -8.61 -3.57 -5.85
CA ASP A 445 -9.58 -3.55 -4.75
C ASP A 445 -8.98 -3.02 -3.44
N VAL A 446 -7.69 -3.30 -3.20
CA VAL A 446 -6.95 -2.79 -2.03
C VAL A 446 -6.64 -1.30 -2.21
N VAL A 447 -6.14 -0.89 -3.38
CA VAL A 447 -5.77 0.52 -3.66
C VAL A 447 -6.98 1.46 -3.66
N GLU A 448 -8.13 1.00 -4.15
CA GLU A 448 -9.37 1.80 -4.22
C GLU A 448 -10.23 1.66 -2.96
N ASP A 449 -9.69 1.12 -1.85
CA ASP A 449 -10.40 0.95 -0.57
C ASP A 449 -11.68 0.08 -0.66
N LYS A 450 -11.85 -0.71 -1.73
CA LYS A 450 -12.97 -1.67 -1.88
C LYS A 450 -12.82 -2.85 -0.94
N LYS A 451 -11.58 -3.23 -0.65
CA LYS A 451 -11.22 -4.23 0.37
C LYS A 451 -10.32 -3.56 1.41
N LEU A 452 -10.92 -3.13 2.51
CA LEU A 452 -10.18 -2.62 3.68
C LEU A 452 -9.62 -3.80 4.48
N GLY A 453 -8.35 -3.70 4.89
CA GLY A 453 -7.70 -4.75 5.66
C GLY A 453 -6.23 -4.54 5.99
N LEU A 454 -5.61 -5.65 6.38
CA LEU A 454 -4.19 -5.78 6.67
C LEU A 454 -3.65 -6.93 5.80
N TRP A 455 -2.76 -6.60 4.88
CA TRP A 455 -2.40 -7.47 3.77
C TRP A 455 -0.91 -7.83 3.82
N ASN A 456 -0.58 -9.11 3.96
CA ASN A 456 0.78 -9.60 3.76
C ASN A 456 1.11 -9.55 2.25
N VAL A 457 2.12 -8.77 1.90
CA VAL A 457 2.49 -8.43 0.52
C VAL A 457 3.99 -8.63 0.30
N PRO A 458 4.43 -8.98 -0.92
CA PRO A 458 5.85 -9.25 -1.17
C PRO A 458 6.77 -8.03 -1.18
N PHE A 459 6.24 -6.81 -1.27
CA PHE A 459 7.02 -5.59 -1.43
C PHE A 459 6.28 -4.38 -0.86
N VAL A 460 6.99 -3.55 -0.10
CA VAL A 460 6.55 -2.25 0.45
C VAL A 460 7.69 -1.23 0.31
N MET A 461 7.36 0.04 0.13
CA MET A 461 8.34 1.14 -0.01
C MET A 461 7.81 2.46 0.57
N ASN A 462 8.63 3.51 0.51
CA ASN A 462 8.36 4.92 0.89
C ASN A 462 7.96 5.22 2.34
N ALA A 463 7.24 4.34 3.04
CA ALA A 463 6.89 4.49 4.45
C ALA A 463 6.72 3.10 5.08
N VAL A 464 7.67 2.67 5.90
CA VAL A 464 7.68 1.32 6.49
C VAL A 464 8.13 1.35 7.94
N LEU A 465 7.28 0.86 8.83
CA LEU A 465 7.61 0.62 10.23
C LEU A 465 8.12 -0.81 10.38
N VAL A 466 9.25 -0.98 11.05
CA VAL A 466 9.89 -2.26 11.33
C VAL A 466 10.11 -2.42 12.83
N GLN A 467 9.82 -3.60 13.37
CA GLN A 467 10.13 -3.91 14.76
C GLN A 467 11.64 -4.02 15.00
N GLY A 468 12.10 -3.48 16.12
CA GLY A 468 13.51 -3.45 16.50
C GLY A 468 14.16 -4.84 16.56
N HIS A 469 13.41 -5.86 16.94
CA HIS A 469 13.90 -7.24 17.00
C HIS A 469 14.31 -7.80 15.62
N CYS A 470 13.80 -7.22 14.51
CA CYS A 470 14.18 -7.61 13.15
C CYS A 470 15.54 -7.03 12.73
N MET A 471 15.97 -5.93 13.36
CA MET A 471 17.07 -5.08 12.86
C MET A 471 18.40 -5.82 12.73
N GLU A 472 18.72 -6.71 13.68
CA GLU A 472 19.98 -7.48 13.65
C GLU A 472 20.06 -8.39 12.40
N ARG A 473 18.95 -9.01 12.01
CA ARG A 473 18.88 -9.83 10.77
C ARG A 473 18.75 -8.99 9.51
N MET A 474 18.25 -7.76 9.64
CA MET A 474 18.06 -6.80 8.53
C MET A 474 19.29 -5.90 8.29
N ARG A 475 20.43 -6.11 8.98
CA ARG A 475 21.68 -5.42 8.65
C ARG A 475 22.02 -5.59 7.17
N ASN A 476 22.47 -4.51 6.54
CA ASN A 476 22.81 -4.45 5.11
C ASN A 476 21.66 -4.79 4.15
N ALA A 477 20.40 -4.71 4.60
CA ALA A 477 19.23 -5.09 3.80
C ALA A 477 19.14 -4.34 2.46
N HIS A 478 19.50 -3.06 2.41
CA HIS A 478 19.44 -2.27 1.17
C HIS A 478 20.56 -2.62 0.18
N SER A 479 21.53 -3.45 0.59
CA SER A 479 22.62 -3.95 -0.25
C SER A 479 22.68 -5.49 -0.30
N HIS A 480 21.63 -6.18 0.18
CA HIS A 480 21.55 -7.65 0.18
C HIS A 480 21.64 -8.21 -1.24
N ASN A 481 20.87 -7.62 -2.15
CA ASN A 481 20.98 -7.84 -3.58
C ASN A 481 21.50 -6.55 -4.26
N PRO A 482 22.77 -6.51 -4.71
CA PRO A 482 23.36 -5.32 -5.33
C PRO A 482 22.93 -5.11 -6.79
N HIS A 483 22.11 -6.00 -7.36
CA HIS A 483 21.67 -5.93 -8.75
C HIS A 483 20.29 -5.30 -8.94
N VAL A 484 19.64 -4.92 -7.84
CA VAL A 484 18.30 -4.32 -7.80
C VAL A 484 18.37 -2.99 -7.03
N ASP A 485 17.31 -2.19 -7.11
CA ASP A 485 17.24 -0.96 -6.31
C ASP A 485 17.21 -1.24 -4.80
N PRO A 486 17.55 -0.25 -3.96
CA PRO A 486 17.66 -0.42 -2.51
C PRO A 486 16.40 -0.94 -1.81
N ASP A 487 15.21 -0.62 -2.30
CA ASP A 487 13.94 -1.04 -1.71
C ASP A 487 13.59 -2.48 -2.10
N MET A 488 13.87 -2.86 -3.35
CA MET A 488 13.78 -4.26 -3.79
C MET A 488 14.73 -5.15 -2.99
N SER A 489 15.96 -4.69 -2.78
CA SER A 489 16.98 -5.36 -1.98
C SER A 489 16.52 -5.55 -0.53
N PHE A 490 15.96 -4.51 0.08
CA PHE A 490 15.40 -4.55 1.43
C PHE A 490 14.25 -5.55 1.56
N CYS A 491 13.29 -5.51 0.63
CA CYS A 491 12.14 -6.42 0.64
C CYS A 491 12.57 -7.87 0.39
N GLU A 492 13.55 -8.11 -0.49
CA GLU A 492 14.15 -9.43 -0.70
C GLU A 492 14.80 -9.96 0.57
N LYS A 493 15.59 -9.13 1.26
CA LYS A 493 16.19 -9.49 2.54
C LYS A 493 15.15 -9.87 3.59
N ALA A 494 14.05 -9.11 3.68
CA ALA A 494 12.95 -9.40 4.61
C ALA A 494 12.31 -10.77 4.33
N ARG A 495 12.01 -11.07 3.05
CA ARG A 495 11.45 -12.36 2.64
C ARG A 495 12.42 -13.52 2.93
N ASP A 496 13.70 -13.36 2.59
CA ASP A 496 14.73 -14.38 2.84
C ASP A 496 14.95 -14.64 4.33
N SER A 497 14.69 -13.63 5.17
CA SER A 497 14.78 -13.72 6.63
C SER A 497 13.48 -14.25 7.28
N GLY A 498 12.45 -14.54 6.48
CA GLY A 498 11.16 -15.06 6.96
C GLY A 498 10.28 -14.03 7.65
N TYR A 499 10.52 -12.73 7.42
CA TYR A 499 9.69 -11.65 7.94
C TYR A 499 8.58 -11.32 6.95
N PHE A 500 7.36 -11.19 7.46
CA PHE A 500 6.23 -10.74 6.67
C PHE A 500 6.20 -9.22 6.59
N MET A 501 5.86 -8.72 5.41
CA MET A 501 5.64 -7.31 5.15
C MET A 501 4.15 -7.08 4.98
N TYR A 502 3.60 -6.20 5.79
CA TYR A 502 2.19 -5.87 5.75
C TYR A 502 1.95 -4.49 5.13
N VAL A 503 0.85 -4.32 4.41
CA VAL A 503 0.28 -3.01 4.10
C VAL A 503 -1.09 -2.91 4.74
N THR A 504 -1.40 -1.76 5.37
CA THR A 504 -2.73 -1.49 5.92
C THR A 504 -3.41 -0.35 5.18
N ASN A 505 -4.65 -0.59 4.77
CA ASN A 505 -5.54 0.41 4.19
C ASN A 505 -6.82 0.54 5.03
N MET A 506 -6.75 0.28 6.34
CA MET A 506 -7.91 0.37 7.23
C MET A 506 -8.49 1.80 7.32
N LYS A 507 -7.68 2.81 7.00
CA LYS A 507 -8.07 4.21 6.78
C LYS A 507 -7.08 4.85 5.80
N ARG A 508 -7.35 6.11 5.42
CA ARG A 508 -6.40 6.92 4.66
C ARG A 508 -5.38 7.57 5.58
N TYR A 509 -4.10 7.23 5.39
CA TYR A 509 -2.99 7.72 6.20
C TYR A 509 -2.25 8.91 5.56
N GLY A 510 -2.45 9.11 4.27
CA GLY A 510 -1.64 10.03 3.47
C GLY A 510 -1.73 9.72 1.99
N HIS A 511 -0.78 10.26 1.24
CA HIS A 511 -0.65 10.04 -0.20
C HIS A 511 0.82 10.14 -0.64
N LEU A 512 1.08 9.77 -1.90
CA LEU A 512 2.39 9.94 -2.52
C LEU A 512 2.38 11.15 -3.45
N VAL A 513 3.40 12.00 -3.35
CA VAL A 513 3.70 13.01 -4.38
C VAL A 513 4.53 12.41 -5.51
N SER A 514 4.42 12.98 -6.70
CA SER A 514 5.21 12.65 -7.88
C SER A 514 6.38 13.62 -8.00
N ALA A 515 7.61 13.12 -7.94
CA ALA A 515 8.81 13.90 -8.28
C ALA A 515 9.14 13.89 -9.78
N GLU A 516 8.31 13.24 -10.60
CA GLU A 516 8.51 13.14 -12.04
C GLU A 516 8.55 14.54 -12.67
N GLY A 517 9.64 14.85 -13.37
CA GLY A 517 9.80 16.13 -14.04
C GLY A 517 9.85 17.35 -13.11
N PHE A 518 10.10 17.18 -11.80
CA PHE A 518 10.18 18.30 -10.87
C PHE A 518 11.41 19.17 -11.15
N GLU A 519 11.16 20.42 -11.53
CA GLU A 519 12.18 21.43 -11.80
C GLU A 519 12.66 22.07 -10.49
N THR A 520 13.94 22.48 -10.42
CA THR A 520 14.53 23.10 -9.22
C THR A 520 15.17 24.47 -9.47
N PHE A 521 14.98 25.01 -10.69
CA PHE A 521 15.64 26.24 -11.14
C PHE A 521 14.75 27.49 -11.06
N HIS A 522 13.44 27.33 -10.82
CA HIS A 522 12.56 28.47 -10.56
C HIS A 522 12.69 28.94 -9.11
N PRO A 523 12.39 30.22 -8.82
CA PRO A 523 12.33 30.70 -7.44
C PRO A 523 11.35 29.91 -6.55
N PHE A 524 10.20 29.54 -7.12
CA PHE A 524 9.14 28.77 -6.48
C PHE A 524 8.68 27.66 -7.43
N ASN A 525 9.29 26.49 -7.31
CA ASN A 525 9.10 25.38 -8.25
C ASN A 525 7.71 24.72 -8.14
N GLU A 526 7.10 24.73 -6.96
CA GLU A 526 5.78 24.16 -6.73
C GLU A 526 4.68 24.85 -7.56
N LEU A 527 4.83 26.14 -7.92
CA LEU A 527 3.90 26.85 -8.82
C LEU A 527 3.72 26.09 -10.15
N TYR A 528 4.81 25.50 -10.67
CA TYR A 528 4.85 24.82 -11.96
C TYR A 528 4.40 23.35 -11.89
N ASN A 529 3.96 22.87 -10.72
CA ASN A 529 3.73 21.45 -10.47
C ASN A 529 2.25 21.02 -10.51
N ILE A 530 1.37 21.91 -10.98
CA ILE A 530 -0.09 21.72 -11.10
C ILE A 530 -0.49 20.45 -11.87
N PHE A 531 0.32 20.00 -12.84
CA PHE A 531 0.00 18.83 -13.67
C PHE A 531 0.35 17.51 -13.00
N GLU A 532 1.47 17.45 -12.29
CA GLU A 532 1.97 16.21 -11.70
C GLU A 532 1.35 15.93 -10.33
N ASN A 533 1.10 16.99 -9.56
CA ASN A 533 0.52 16.92 -8.22
C ASN A 533 -0.60 17.96 -8.05
N PRO A 534 -1.71 17.85 -8.81
CA PRO A 534 -2.83 18.78 -8.73
C PRO A 534 -3.41 18.86 -7.32
N TYR A 535 -3.52 17.73 -6.62
CA TYR A 535 -4.05 17.68 -5.25
C TYR A 535 -3.26 18.55 -4.26
N ASP A 536 -1.93 18.45 -4.25
CA ASP A 536 -1.07 19.25 -3.38
C ASP A 536 -1.01 20.70 -3.83
N TRP A 537 -0.99 20.93 -5.15
CA TRP A 537 -1.01 22.27 -5.74
C TRP A 537 -2.28 23.04 -5.33
N GLU A 538 -3.45 22.41 -5.45
CA GLU A 538 -4.73 22.99 -5.06
C GLU A 538 -4.74 23.37 -3.58
N ARG A 539 -4.28 22.49 -2.71
CA ARG A 539 -4.25 22.74 -1.26
C ARG A 539 -3.34 23.91 -0.89
N ARG A 540 -2.25 24.13 -1.63
CA ARG A 540 -1.32 25.24 -1.39
C ARG A 540 -1.81 26.56 -2.00
N TYR A 541 -2.35 26.50 -3.21
CA TYR A 541 -2.50 27.68 -4.06
C TYR A 541 -3.94 28.08 -4.35
N LEU A 542 -4.91 27.18 -4.26
CA LEU A 542 -6.31 27.51 -4.47
C LEU A 542 -6.94 28.03 -3.17
N HIS A 543 -7.74 29.08 -3.27
CA HIS A 543 -8.42 29.63 -2.10
C HIS A 543 -9.36 28.59 -1.49
N GLU A 544 -9.34 28.44 -0.17
CA GLU A 544 -10.20 27.51 0.60
C GLU A 544 -11.72 27.61 0.34
N ASN A 545 -12.17 28.71 -0.25
CA ASN A 545 -13.57 28.98 -0.56
C ASN A 545 -13.88 28.89 -2.06
N HIS A 546 -12.89 28.61 -2.92
CA HIS A 546 -13.09 28.46 -4.37
C HIS A 546 -14.12 27.37 -4.68
N SER A 547 -13.94 26.14 -4.16
CA SER A 547 -14.89 25.06 -4.44
C SER A 547 -16.27 25.34 -3.84
N LYS A 548 -16.33 26.08 -2.72
CA LYS A 548 -17.59 26.43 -2.05
C LYS A 548 -18.44 27.37 -2.91
N VAL A 549 -17.82 28.30 -3.63
CA VAL A 549 -18.56 29.24 -4.50
C VAL A 549 -19.17 28.58 -5.73
N LEU A 550 -18.80 27.35 -6.07
CA LEU A 550 -19.43 26.60 -7.16
C LEU A 550 -20.78 25.97 -6.77
N ASN A 551 -21.09 25.84 -5.48
CA ASN A 551 -22.36 25.26 -5.00
C ASN A 551 -23.58 26.08 -5.43
N GLU A 552 -24.66 25.44 -5.91
CA GLU A 552 -25.84 26.10 -6.51
C GLU A 552 -26.44 27.23 -5.66
N ASN A 553 -26.49 27.07 -4.33
CA ASN A 553 -27.13 28.02 -3.41
C ASN A 553 -26.25 29.20 -2.98
N VAL A 554 -25.00 29.27 -3.45
CA VAL A 554 -24.10 30.38 -3.10
C VAL A 554 -24.32 31.55 -4.05
N LEU A 555 -24.82 32.66 -3.48
CA LEU A 555 -24.91 33.94 -4.16
C LEU A 555 -23.50 34.50 -4.39
N ILE A 556 -23.21 34.83 -5.63
CA ILE A 556 -21.93 35.45 -6.03
C ILE A 556 -22.03 36.96 -5.85
N GLU A 557 -20.97 37.56 -5.31
CA GLU A 557 -20.90 39.01 -5.17
C GLU A 557 -20.82 39.68 -6.54
N GLU A 558 -21.65 40.70 -6.74
CA GLU A 558 -21.72 41.51 -7.96
C GLU A 558 -21.49 42.99 -7.59
N PRO A 559 -20.22 43.43 -7.35
CA PRO A 559 -19.92 44.79 -6.93
C PRO A 559 -20.36 45.88 -7.91
N CYS A 560 -20.44 45.56 -9.21
CA CYS A 560 -20.97 46.42 -10.27
C CYS A 560 -21.83 45.58 -11.21
N PRO A 561 -22.79 46.16 -11.96
CA PRO A 561 -23.64 45.42 -12.88
C PRO A 561 -22.81 44.54 -13.85
N ASP A 562 -23.11 43.23 -13.88
CA ASP A 562 -22.40 42.20 -14.66
C ASP A 562 -20.88 42.08 -14.38
N VAL A 563 -20.45 42.53 -13.19
CA VAL A 563 -19.08 42.36 -12.69
C VAL A 563 -19.12 41.45 -11.47
N TYR A 564 -18.72 40.19 -11.64
CA TYR A 564 -18.80 39.16 -10.61
C TYR A 564 -17.47 39.00 -9.90
N TRP A 565 -17.47 38.73 -8.60
CA TRP A 565 -16.27 38.70 -7.78
C TRP A 565 -16.13 37.39 -6.99
N PHE A 566 -14.99 36.70 -7.16
CA PHE A 566 -14.77 35.35 -6.65
C PHE A 566 -13.44 35.21 -5.88
N PRO A 567 -13.38 34.40 -4.81
CA PRO A 567 -12.12 33.93 -4.26
C PRO A 567 -11.51 32.87 -5.20
N ILE A 568 -10.23 33.01 -5.56
CA ILE A 568 -9.58 32.06 -6.46
C ILE A 568 -8.26 31.51 -5.91
N PHE A 569 -7.36 32.34 -5.39
CA PHE A 569 -6.05 31.91 -4.93
C PHE A 569 -5.78 32.22 -3.46
N THR A 570 -4.88 31.45 -2.85
CA THR A 570 -4.33 31.75 -1.53
C THR A 570 -3.40 32.96 -1.57
N ALA A 571 -3.14 33.56 -0.41
CA ALA A 571 -2.12 34.60 -0.29
C ALA A 571 -0.73 34.09 -0.72
N ILE A 572 -0.42 32.82 -0.44
CA ILE A 572 0.85 32.16 -0.80
C ILE A 572 1.02 32.15 -2.32
N PHE A 573 -0.01 31.74 -3.08
CA PHE A 573 0.07 31.79 -4.55
C PHE A 573 0.41 33.20 -5.02
N CYS A 574 -0.32 34.20 -4.53
CA CYS A 574 -0.11 35.58 -4.94
C CYS A 574 1.32 36.08 -4.63
N ASP A 575 1.85 35.78 -3.45
CA ASP A 575 3.20 36.19 -3.05
C ASP A 575 4.28 35.50 -3.88
N GLU A 576 4.20 34.17 -4.03
CA GLU A 576 5.17 33.40 -4.80
C GLU A 576 5.10 33.75 -6.30
N PHE A 577 3.90 34.03 -6.82
CA PHE A 577 3.70 34.41 -8.21
C PHE A 577 4.25 35.81 -8.51
N VAL A 578 3.99 36.81 -7.66
CA VAL A 578 4.59 38.16 -7.79
C VAL A 578 6.11 38.09 -7.67
N ALA A 579 6.62 37.34 -6.69
CA ALA A 579 8.06 37.19 -6.50
C ALA A 579 8.74 36.49 -7.70
N THR A 580 8.06 35.53 -8.35
CA THR A 580 8.52 34.90 -9.60
C THR A 580 8.62 35.93 -10.73
N MET A 581 7.62 36.80 -10.89
CA MET A 581 7.64 37.85 -11.90
C MET A 581 8.76 38.85 -11.66
N GLU A 582 8.92 39.32 -10.43
CA GLU A 582 10.00 40.25 -10.07
C GLU A 582 11.39 39.64 -10.27
N ALA A 583 11.57 38.36 -9.90
CA ALA A 583 12.82 37.64 -10.11
C ALA A 583 13.18 37.45 -11.59
N SER A 584 12.19 37.40 -12.49
CA SER A 584 12.44 37.29 -13.93
C SER A 584 13.10 38.53 -14.52
N ASN A 585 12.85 39.70 -13.91
CA ASN A 585 13.30 41.02 -14.38
C ASN A 585 12.96 41.31 -15.85
N LYS A 586 11.82 40.81 -16.34
CA LYS A 586 11.37 40.94 -17.74
C LYS A 586 10.28 41.98 -17.95
N TRP A 587 10.02 42.88 -17.00
CA TRP A 587 8.97 43.91 -17.10
C TRP A 587 9.06 44.73 -18.40
N SER A 588 7.91 45.01 -19.02
CA SER A 588 7.81 45.91 -20.16
C SER A 588 8.12 47.36 -19.74
N ASN A 589 8.35 48.23 -20.73
CA ASN A 589 8.51 49.67 -20.48
C ASN A 589 7.17 50.44 -20.47
N GLY A 590 6.04 49.78 -20.69
CA GLY A 590 4.73 50.42 -20.82
C GLY A 590 4.55 51.24 -22.10
N ASP A 591 5.32 50.94 -23.14
CA ASP A 591 5.30 51.62 -24.44
C ASP A 591 4.41 50.89 -25.45
N HIS A 592 3.86 51.63 -26.41
CA HIS A 592 3.04 51.08 -27.49
C HIS A 592 3.77 50.06 -28.39
N SER A 593 5.11 50.07 -28.39
CA SER A 593 5.90 49.09 -29.13
C SER A 593 6.53 48.11 -28.18
N ASP A 594 6.13 46.86 -28.28
CA ASP A 594 6.68 45.78 -27.47
C ASP A 594 7.16 44.62 -28.36
N PRO A 595 8.48 44.47 -28.57
CA PRO A 595 9.04 43.43 -29.42
C PRO A 595 8.84 42.01 -28.85
N ARG A 596 8.37 41.89 -27.60
CA ARG A 596 8.08 40.62 -26.92
C ARG A 596 6.71 40.06 -27.34
N LEU A 597 5.85 40.89 -27.95
CA LEU A 597 4.52 40.51 -28.42
C LEU A 597 4.51 40.08 -29.89
N ALA A 598 3.62 39.15 -30.24
CA ALA A 598 3.36 38.78 -31.62
C ALA A 598 2.71 39.96 -32.37
N GLY A 599 3.51 40.65 -33.21
CA GLY A 599 3.07 41.83 -33.97
C GLY A 599 3.66 43.16 -33.46
N GLY A 600 4.34 43.18 -32.32
CA GLY A 600 5.19 44.31 -31.89
C GLY A 600 4.49 45.58 -31.42
N TYR A 601 3.14 45.61 -31.37
CA TYR A 601 2.36 46.80 -31.04
C TYR A 601 1.21 46.51 -30.07
N GLU A 602 1.09 47.33 -29.03
CA GLU A 602 0.05 47.23 -28.00
C GLU A 602 -0.84 48.48 -28.02
N ASN A 603 -2.15 48.29 -28.18
CA ASN A 603 -3.11 49.40 -28.31
C ASN A 603 -3.27 50.21 -27.00
N VAL A 604 -3.08 49.54 -25.85
CA VAL A 604 -3.23 50.11 -24.52
C VAL A 604 -2.09 49.55 -23.65
N PRO A 605 -0.89 50.15 -23.71
CA PRO A 605 0.28 49.51 -23.19
C PRO A 605 0.31 49.49 -21.66
N THR A 606 0.80 48.37 -21.10
CA THR A 606 1.01 48.20 -19.66
C THR A 606 2.45 47.80 -19.31
N VAL A 607 2.94 48.19 -18.14
CA VAL A 607 4.18 47.64 -17.55
C VAL A 607 3.88 46.23 -17.07
N ASP A 608 4.25 45.24 -17.87
CA ASP A 608 3.78 43.86 -17.69
C ASP A 608 4.79 42.76 -18.03
N ILE A 609 4.41 41.55 -17.62
CA ILE A 609 5.06 40.29 -17.97
C ILE A 609 4.00 39.28 -18.39
N HIS A 610 4.13 38.75 -19.59
CA HIS A 610 3.30 37.70 -20.15
C HIS A 610 3.72 36.31 -19.64
N MET A 611 2.75 35.43 -19.45
CA MET A 611 2.99 34.09 -18.90
C MET A 611 3.96 33.25 -19.73
N ASN A 612 4.00 33.42 -21.05
CA ASN A 612 4.94 32.72 -21.93
C ASN A 612 6.40 33.13 -21.67
N GLN A 613 6.66 34.35 -21.19
CA GLN A 613 8.00 34.88 -20.93
C GLN A 613 8.65 34.22 -19.69
N VAL A 614 7.83 33.63 -18.82
CA VAL A 614 8.26 32.91 -17.62
C VAL A 614 7.90 31.42 -17.70
N GLY A 615 7.53 30.92 -18.87
CA GLY A 615 7.20 29.50 -19.08
C GLY A 615 5.93 29.02 -18.34
N PHE A 616 5.06 29.93 -17.91
CA PHE A 616 3.86 29.63 -17.11
C PHE A 616 2.56 29.63 -17.93
N GLU A 617 2.64 29.83 -19.25
CA GLU A 617 1.46 29.94 -20.13
C GLU A 617 0.58 28.69 -20.08
N ARG A 618 1.18 27.49 -20.21
CA ARG A 618 0.43 26.23 -20.19
C ARG A 618 -0.25 26.01 -18.83
N HIS A 619 0.44 26.31 -17.74
CA HIS A 619 -0.09 26.23 -16.38
C HIS A 619 -1.26 27.19 -16.18
N TRP A 620 -1.11 28.43 -16.64
CA TRP A 620 -2.17 29.43 -16.55
C TRP A 620 -3.39 29.07 -17.40
N LEU A 621 -3.22 28.58 -18.63
CA LEU A 621 -4.32 28.10 -19.46
C LEU A 621 -5.05 26.91 -18.80
N HIS A 622 -4.33 26.03 -18.11
CA HIS A 622 -4.94 24.98 -17.31
C HIS A 622 -5.74 25.54 -16.14
N ILE A 623 -5.22 26.53 -15.41
CA ILE A 623 -5.96 27.26 -14.37
C ILE A 623 -7.25 27.86 -14.92
N LEU A 624 -7.20 28.50 -16.10
CA LEU A 624 -8.39 29.05 -16.75
C LEU A 624 -9.42 27.96 -17.03
N ALA A 625 -9.00 26.84 -17.64
CA ALA A 625 -9.89 25.74 -18.01
C ALA A 625 -10.48 25.00 -16.80
N THR A 626 -9.69 24.79 -15.75
CA THR A 626 -10.06 23.94 -14.61
C THR A 626 -10.77 24.73 -13.52
N TYR A 627 -10.31 25.95 -13.20
CA TYR A 627 -10.78 26.69 -12.02
C TYR A 627 -11.57 27.96 -12.35
N VAL A 628 -11.29 28.63 -13.48
CA VAL A 628 -12.01 29.87 -13.86
C VAL A 628 -13.26 29.57 -14.68
N ARG A 629 -13.17 28.67 -15.66
CA ARG A 629 -14.30 28.31 -16.54
C ARG A 629 -15.55 27.89 -15.75
N PRO A 630 -15.47 27.03 -14.71
CA PRO A 630 -16.67 26.71 -13.93
C PRO A 630 -17.30 27.90 -13.20
N LEU A 631 -16.50 28.88 -12.76
CA LEU A 631 -17.01 30.13 -12.16
C LEU A 631 -17.69 31.01 -13.21
N GLN A 632 -17.11 31.09 -14.40
CA GLN A 632 -17.68 31.80 -15.54
C GLN A 632 -19.03 31.21 -15.94
N GLU A 633 -19.11 29.89 -16.15
CA GLU A 633 -20.33 29.19 -16.58
C GLU A 633 -21.47 29.37 -15.56
N LYS A 634 -21.13 29.55 -14.28
CA LYS A 634 -22.09 29.80 -13.21
C LYS A 634 -22.78 31.16 -13.31
N VAL A 635 -22.06 32.22 -13.71
CA VAL A 635 -22.61 33.59 -13.73
C VAL A 635 -23.07 34.04 -15.10
N PHE A 636 -22.42 33.59 -16.17
CA PHE A 636 -22.85 33.85 -17.55
C PHE A 636 -23.58 32.63 -18.10
N ILE A 637 -24.79 32.40 -17.58
CA ILE A 637 -25.63 31.26 -17.95
C ILE A 637 -25.88 31.26 -19.46
N GLY A 638 -25.58 30.13 -20.11
CA GLY A 638 -25.74 29.94 -21.54
C GLY A 638 -24.50 30.27 -22.37
N TYR A 639 -23.43 30.80 -21.78
CA TYR A 639 -22.12 30.94 -22.42
C TYR A 639 -21.23 29.74 -22.09
N PHE A 640 -20.74 29.04 -23.11
CA PHE A 640 -19.89 27.85 -22.96
C PHE A 640 -18.76 27.81 -23.99
N HIS A 641 -17.53 27.68 -23.52
CA HIS A 641 -16.35 27.43 -24.35
C HIS A 641 -15.32 26.59 -23.58
N ASN A 642 -14.95 25.43 -24.11
CA ASN A 642 -14.05 24.49 -23.45
C ASN A 642 -13.04 23.86 -24.44
N PRO A 643 -11.72 24.05 -24.26
CA PRO A 643 -11.09 24.93 -23.26
C PRO A 643 -11.34 26.42 -23.58
N PRO A 644 -11.36 27.31 -22.57
CA PRO A 644 -11.36 28.74 -22.82
C PRO A 644 -10.09 29.14 -23.57
N HIS A 645 -10.22 30.09 -24.51
CA HIS A 645 -9.10 30.54 -25.33
C HIS A 645 -8.57 31.87 -24.80
N ALA A 646 -7.30 31.94 -24.40
CA ALA A 646 -6.70 33.20 -23.93
C ALA A 646 -5.27 33.34 -24.44
N ILE A 647 -5.02 34.33 -25.30
CA ILE A 647 -3.67 34.62 -25.83
C ILE A 647 -2.96 35.62 -24.91
N MET A 648 -3.69 36.60 -24.39
CA MET A 648 -3.13 37.67 -23.56
C MET A 648 -3.33 37.34 -22.09
N ASN A 649 -2.31 36.72 -21.48
CA ASN A 649 -2.25 36.40 -20.06
C ASN A 649 -1.00 37.04 -19.47
N PHE A 650 -1.16 38.03 -18.61
CA PHE A 650 -0.04 38.87 -18.16
C PHE A 650 -0.31 39.48 -16.78
N ILE A 651 0.77 39.65 -16.02
CA ILE A 651 0.75 40.44 -14.78
C ILE A 651 1.09 41.88 -15.11
N VAL A 652 0.31 42.80 -14.57
CA VAL A 652 0.58 44.24 -14.64
C VAL A 652 1.09 44.73 -13.30
N ARG A 653 2.07 45.65 -13.34
CA ARG A 653 2.59 46.38 -12.18
C ARG A 653 2.28 47.87 -12.32
N TYR A 654 1.58 48.42 -11.34
CA TYR A 654 1.36 49.86 -11.23
C TYR A 654 2.20 50.46 -10.11
N ARG A 655 2.93 51.54 -10.42
CA ARG A 655 3.70 52.33 -9.46
C ARG A 655 3.55 53.83 -9.72
N PRO A 656 3.61 54.70 -8.69
CA PRO A 656 3.56 56.15 -8.84
C PRO A 656 4.62 56.74 -9.78
N ASP A 657 5.80 56.13 -9.79
CA ASP A 657 7.01 56.57 -10.51
C ASP A 657 7.25 55.86 -11.85
N GLU A 658 6.42 54.86 -12.19
CA GLU A 658 6.43 54.17 -13.49
C GLU A 658 5.10 54.47 -14.21
N GLN A 659 4.25 53.45 -14.37
CA GLN A 659 2.88 53.60 -14.87
C GLN A 659 1.89 53.51 -13.70
N PRO A 660 1.26 54.61 -13.27
CA PRO A 660 0.41 54.60 -12.08
C PRO A 660 -1.06 54.33 -12.38
N LEU A 661 -1.51 54.45 -13.63
CA LEU A 661 -2.91 54.32 -14.05
C LEU A 661 -3.02 53.71 -15.44
N LEU A 662 -4.22 53.27 -15.81
CA LEU A 662 -4.54 52.84 -17.16
C LEU A 662 -5.73 53.63 -17.70
N ARG A 663 -5.56 54.26 -18.85
CA ARG A 663 -6.60 55.11 -19.48
C ARG A 663 -7.87 54.31 -19.80
N PRO A 664 -9.03 54.97 -19.94
CA PRO A 664 -10.27 54.31 -20.36
C PRO A 664 -10.14 53.50 -21.65
N HIS A 665 -10.56 52.23 -21.64
CA HIS A 665 -10.47 51.32 -22.78
C HIS A 665 -11.51 50.18 -22.74
N HIS A 666 -11.55 49.40 -23.82
CA HIS A 666 -12.18 48.08 -23.88
C HIS A 666 -11.09 47.03 -24.04
N ASP A 667 -11.36 45.84 -23.52
CA ASP A 667 -10.49 44.69 -23.70
C ASP A 667 -10.81 43.97 -25.01
N SER A 668 -9.80 43.38 -25.62
CA SER A 668 -10.02 42.49 -26.76
C SER A 668 -10.35 41.08 -26.28
N SER A 669 -11.50 40.93 -25.64
CA SER A 669 -12.01 39.68 -25.06
C SER A 669 -13.53 39.64 -25.06
N THR A 670 -14.10 38.44 -25.00
CA THR A 670 -15.51 38.27 -24.66
C THR A 670 -15.72 38.61 -23.19
N TYR A 671 -14.88 38.07 -22.31
CA TYR A 671 -14.81 38.44 -20.90
C TYR A 671 -13.37 38.52 -20.43
N THR A 672 -13.14 39.37 -19.43
CA THR A 672 -11.84 39.60 -18.81
C THR A 672 -11.89 39.17 -17.37
N ILE A 673 -10.80 38.55 -16.91
CA ILE A 673 -10.57 38.31 -15.49
C ILE A 673 -9.44 39.21 -14.99
N ASN A 674 -9.61 39.68 -13.75
CA ASN A 674 -8.64 40.53 -13.08
C ASN A 674 -8.48 40.04 -11.64
N VAL A 675 -7.31 39.50 -11.34
CA VAL A 675 -6.96 38.95 -10.03
C VAL A 675 -6.05 39.92 -9.29
N ALA A 676 -6.41 40.29 -8.08
CA ALA A 676 -5.53 41.09 -7.23
C ALA A 676 -4.48 40.22 -6.55
N LEU A 677 -3.20 40.59 -6.69
CA LEU A 677 -2.08 39.79 -6.18
C LEU A 677 -1.46 40.36 -4.91
N ASN A 678 -1.82 41.56 -4.50
CA ASN A 678 -1.40 42.15 -3.24
C ASN A 678 -2.49 43.02 -2.61
N THR A 679 -2.22 43.55 -1.41
CA THR A 679 -3.24 44.05 -0.50
C THR A 679 -3.37 45.57 -0.56
N ALA A 680 -4.56 46.05 -0.91
CA ALA A 680 -4.87 47.48 -0.88
C ALA A 680 -4.78 48.04 0.56
N GLY A 681 -4.16 49.21 0.72
CA GLY A 681 -3.93 49.86 2.02
C GLY A 681 -2.73 49.33 2.81
N VAL A 682 -2.10 48.24 2.37
CA VAL A 682 -0.87 47.69 2.95
C VAL A 682 0.28 47.84 1.96
N ASP A 683 0.12 47.29 0.76
CA ASP A 683 1.17 47.24 -0.27
C ASP A 683 1.08 48.44 -1.23
N PHE A 684 -0.11 49.04 -1.37
CA PHE A 684 -0.36 50.22 -2.19
C PHE A 684 -1.55 51.07 -1.70
N GLU A 685 -1.56 52.36 -2.04
CA GLU A 685 -2.68 53.29 -1.81
C GLU A 685 -3.26 53.81 -3.13
N GLY A 686 -4.56 54.06 -3.18
CA GLY A 686 -5.28 54.34 -4.44
C GLY A 686 -5.48 53.09 -5.27
N GLY A 687 -5.60 53.23 -6.60
CA GLY A 687 -5.81 52.11 -7.49
C GLY A 687 -7.26 51.62 -7.53
N GLY A 688 -7.47 50.49 -8.20
CA GLY A 688 -8.79 49.91 -8.46
C GLY A 688 -9.14 49.85 -9.94
N CYS A 689 -10.41 49.57 -10.22
CA CYS A 689 -10.99 49.56 -11.57
C CYS A 689 -12.31 50.35 -11.54
N ASN A 690 -12.49 51.31 -12.44
CA ASN A 690 -13.72 52.10 -12.55
C ASN A 690 -14.43 51.77 -13.87
N PHE A 691 -15.67 51.29 -13.78
CA PHE A 691 -16.54 50.98 -14.91
C PHE A 691 -17.41 52.21 -15.24
N ILE A 692 -16.95 52.99 -16.21
CA ILE A 692 -17.40 54.36 -16.48
C ILE A 692 -18.90 54.41 -16.81
N ARG A 693 -19.39 53.44 -17.62
CA ARG A 693 -20.81 53.38 -18.00
C ARG A 693 -21.75 53.21 -16.82
N TYR A 694 -21.28 52.62 -15.72
CA TYR A 694 -22.09 52.32 -14.54
C TYR A 694 -21.81 53.25 -13.37
N ASN A 695 -20.84 54.18 -13.50
CA ASN A 695 -20.33 55.00 -12.40
C ASN A 695 -20.05 54.15 -11.15
N CYS A 696 -19.41 52.99 -11.36
CA CYS A 696 -19.17 51.98 -10.34
C CYS A 696 -17.71 51.59 -10.34
N ALA A 697 -17.09 51.55 -9.17
CA ALA A 697 -15.67 51.28 -9.03
C ALA A 697 -15.36 50.26 -7.95
N ILE A 698 -14.39 49.40 -8.24
CA ILE A 698 -13.77 48.47 -7.28
C ILE A 698 -12.48 49.13 -6.79
N THR A 699 -12.54 49.82 -5.64
CA THR A 699 -11.40 50.58 -5.08
C THR A 699 -10.60 49.82 -4.03
N SER A 700 -11.15 48.74 -3.49
CA SER A 700 -10.51 47.93 -2.43
C SER A 700 -10.47 46.46 -2.84
N PRO A 701 -9.71 46.11 -3.90
CA PRO A 701 -9.60 44.73 -4.33
C PRO A 701 -8.95 43.85 -3.24
N ARG A 702 -9.44 42.62 -3.12
CA ARG A 702 -9.05 41.63 -2.11
C ARG A 702 -7.98 40.73 -2.72
N LYS A 703 -6.83 40.58 -2.05
CA LYS A 703 -5.74 39.70 -2.50
C LYS A 703 -6.25 38.27 -2.71
N GLY A 704 -5.88 37.65 -3.83
CA GLY A 704 -6.32 36.30 -4.19
C GLY A 704 -7.76 36.23 -4.73
N TRP A 705 -8.46 37.35 -4.84
CA TRP A 705 -9.79 37.41 -5.45
C TRP A 705 -9.72 37.91 -6.90
N MET A 706 -10.60 37.35 -7.72
CA MET A 706 -10.74 37.61 -9.13
C MET A 706 -12.10 38.25 -9.40
N PHE A 707 -12.12 39.44 -10.00
CA PHE A 707 -13.35 39.93 -10.60
C PHE A 707 -13.37 39.64 -12.11
N MET A 708 -14.57 39.39 -12.64
CA MET A 708 -14.82 38.96 -14.01
C MET A 708 -15.91 39.85 -14.62
N HIS A 709 -15.68 40.35 -15.83
CA HIS A 709 -16.63 41.22 -16.54
C HIS A 709 -16.54 41.04 -18.06
N PRO A 710 -17.58 41.37 -18.84
CA PRO A 710 -17.48 41.45 -20.30
C PRO A 710 -16.35 42.39 -20.76
N GLY A 711 -15.60 42.02 -21.80
CA GLY A 711 -14.46 42.81 -22.29
C GLY A 711 -14.84 43.89 -23.31
N ARG A 712 -15.86 43.61 -24.13
CA ARG A 712 -16.31 44.46 -25.24
C ARG A 712 -17.65 45.14 -24.97
N LEU A 713 -17.87 46.24 -25.70
CA LEU A 713 -19.12 47.00 -25.82
C LEU A 713 -19.61 47.69 -24.53
N THR A 714 -19.83 46.94 -23.45
CA THR A 714 -20.61 47.40 -22.29
C THR A 714 -19.77 47.83 -21.08
N HIS A 715 -18.55 47.34 -20.94
CA HIS A 715 -17.72 47.60 -19.75
C HIS A 715 -16.49 48.45 -20.12
N TYR A 716 -16.76 49.65 -20.65
CA TYR A 716 -15.70 50.65 -20.84
C TYR A 716 -15.17 51.08 -19.47
N HIS A 717 -13.90 50.80 -19.22
CA HIS A 717 -13.35 50.88 -17.87
C HIS A 717 -11.94 51.49 -17.86
N GLU A 718 -11.50 51.93 -16.69
CA GLU A 718 -10.17 52.51 -16.47
C GLU A 718 -9.49 51.94 -15.22
N GLY A 719 -8.17 51.87 -15.25
CA GLY A 719 -7.35 51.54 -14.09
C GLY A 719 -7.10 52.80 -13.27
N LEU A 720 -7.70 52.88 -12.08
CA LEU A 720 -7.55 54.03 -11.19
C LEU A 720 -6.08 54.22 -10.77
N ARG A 721 -5.72 55.47 -10.49
CA ARG A 721 -4.35 55.86 -10.15
C ARG A 721 -3.88 55.24 -8.83
N THR A 722 -2.79 54.48 -8.89
CA THR A 722 -1.98 54.08 -7.73
C THR A 722 -1.15 55.27 -7.29
N THR A 723 -1.34 55.70 -6.04
CA THR A 723 -0.77 56.93 -5.48
C THR A 723 0.47 56.68 -4.63
N LYS A 724 0.61 55.47 -4.07
CA LYS A 724 1.75 55.04 -3.27
C LYS A 724 1.93 53.53 -3.35
N GLY A 725 3.14 53.04 -3.14
CA GLY A 725 3.46 51.62 -3.13
C GLY A 725 3.43 51.00 -4.53
N THR A 726 3.26 49.68 -4.60
CA THR A 726 3.18 48.95 -5.88
C THR A 726 1.94 48.08 -5.89
N ARG A 727 1.15 48.14 -6.96
CA ARG A 727 -0.03 47.28 -7.15
C ARG A 727 0.24 46.24 -8.22
N TYR A 728 -0.03 44.97 -7.91
CA TYR A 728 0.09 43.87 -8.86
C TYR A 728 -1.28 43.25 -9.15
N ILE A 729 -1.57 43.02 -10.42
CA ILE A 729 -2.78 42.31 -10.86
C ILE A 729 -2.45 41.31 -11.97
N MET A 730 -3.12 40.16 -11.97
CA MET A 730 -3.08 39.21 -13.08
C MET A 730 -4.30 39.41 -13.97
N ILE A 731 -4.07 39.64 -15.26
CA ILE A 731 -5.10 39.87 -16.27
C ILE A 731 -5.13 38.70 -17.25
N SER A 732 -6.33 38.31 -17.67
CA SER A 732 -6.48 37.47 -18.85
C SER A 732 -7.66 37.92 -19.70
N PHE A 733 -7.37 38.11 -20.98
CA PHE A 733 -8.37 38.39 -22.01
C PHE A 733 -8.84 37.05 -22.58
N VAL A 734 -10.03 36.62 -22.15
CA VAL A 734 -10.56 35.31 -22.48
C VAL A 734 -11.58 35.41 -23.61
N ASP A 735 -11.45 34.50 -24.55
CA ASP A 735 -12.19 34.38 -25.80
C ASP A 735 -12.14 35.69 -26.62
N PRO A 736 -10.93 36.09 -27.08
CA PRO A 736 -10.66 37.32 -27.85
C PRO A 736 -11.34 37.38 -29.22
#